data_AF-A0A1F8AU26-F1
#
_entry.id   AF-A0A1F8AU26-F1
#
_cell.length_a   1.000
_cell.length_b   1.000
_cell.length_c   1.000
_cell.angle_alpha   90.00
_cell.angle_beta   90.00
_cell.angle_gamma   90.00
#
_symmetry.space_group_name_H-M   'P 1'
#
loop_
_entity.id
_entity.type
_entity.pdbx_description
1 polymer ?
#
loop_
_entity_poly.entity_id
_entity_poly.type
_entity_poly.pdbx_seq_one_letter_code
_entity_poly.pdbx_strand_id
1 'polypeptide(L)'
;MSLIKFGLKEADKEHYWTLIIEEGWVQSAIWKIDEKDEEAQVVSFSSPVRFESDDDLVETVDTSLSATIQSLPKEFPEPSKTVFGVPSSWVNNGQIVPEHLEKIRHICSKLSLAPTGFVVLSEAIAFLTKTQEGSPLSAVVIGLTATSLELSIFKLGKLIGNTKVARSVSLFDDAVEGVSRFTDGMPLPSRFLVYDGKEGEMDEAKEALISADWSANTSDKVKFIHSPKVETVSVNDKILAVSLAGSSEIGKVKSVIMTGIKSEDAEEKVEVTDVVSNIRENEITAGDLGFVNDEDVVIEEKIPVSETKVHKVTPKFKNPFAFPKFKVSSGGSSGKKMLIVGFLLFSVIIIGLTLAWWFLPKATVTIFVSPKTLQEKDTISIDINATGANLEAKVIPGRIEKVKVDGSKTKSVTGTKVVGDKAKGTVKVRNGTPTDVSFAAGTVMEGPNGLKFGLDESVSVSSAISPTLPGTENVSVTAEAIGSEYNLAKDETFKMSNYPKSEIDAVGEADFSGGSSREISAVSQDDVEQLEKSLTDELEDQAEEKMMATLAADESFIEGTVTSSVAEREFDHKVGDEAASVELSLSLEVSALVVDSIDLDGLASKLLEDQTPQGFLFRNEQVDKTFKLEGQSNGVYKVTISFVANLLPNLKVDEIASKISGKYTDVASNYLQTIPGFKKAQISINPRFPGKLGTLPNVKNNISIEISASK
;
A
#
# COMPACT_ATOMS: atom_id res chain seq x y z
N MET A 1 58.22 -18.67 -17.36
CA MET A 1 57.43 -17.44 -17.14
C MET A 1 56.07 -17.64 -17.76
N SER A 2 55.09 -18.04 -16.95
CA SER A 2 53.67 -18.07 -17.32
C SER A 2 53.03 -16.89 -16.60
N LEU A 3 52.54 -15.91 -17.37
CA LEU A 3 51.91 -14.70 -16.83
C LEU A 3 50.47 -15.04 -16.45
N ILE A 4 50.25 -15.05 -15.14
CA ILE A 4 48.96 -15.08 -14.47
C ILE A 4 48.18 -13.84 -14.91
N LYS A 5 47.06 -14.02 -15.61
CA LYS A 5 46.06 -12.97 -15.82
C LYS A 5 45.33 -12.78 -14.50
N PHE A 6 45.57 -11.64 -13.86
CA PHE A 6 44.79 -11.14 -12.73
C PHE A 6 43.31 -11.07 -13.12
N GLY A 7 42.47 -11.70 -12.30
CA GLY A 7 41.02 -11.60 -12.39
C GLY A 7 40.59 -10.15 -12.23
N LEU A 8 39.90 -9.63 -13.23
CA LEU A 8 39.01 -8.51 -13.03
C LEU A 8 37.87 -9.04 -12.15
N LYS A 9 37.76 -8.55 -10.91
CA LYS A 9 36.51 -8.63 -10.14
C LYS A 9 35.43 -8.03 -11.04
N GLU A 10 34.46 -8.83 -11.46
CA GLU A 10 33.16 -8.28 -11.85
C GLU A 10 32.69 -7.43 -10.67
N ALA A 11 32.31 -6.18 -10.94
CA ALA A 11 31.69 -5.34 -9.92
C ALA A 11 30.47 -6.09 -9.36
N ASP A 12 30.31 -6.13 -8.04
CA ASP A 12 29.16 -6.75 -7.37
C ASP A 12 27.88 -6.16 -7.98
N LYS A 13 27.25 -6.91 -8.90
CA LYS A 13 25.91 -6.60 -9.39
C LYS A 13 24.95 -6.91 -8.25
N GLU A 14 24.21 -5.91 -7.81
CA GLU A 14 23.25 -6.06 -6.73
C GLU A 14 22.12 -7.00 -7.17
N HIS A 15 21.79 -7.97 -6.32
CA HIS A 15 20.71 -8.93 -6.55
C HIS A 15 19.50 -8.56 -5.69
N TYR A 16 18.33 -8.97 -6.15
CA TYR A 16 17.05 -8.70 -5.52
C TYR A 16 16.23 -9.98 -5.44
N TRP A 17 15.51 -10.12 -4.33
CA TRP A 17 14.43 -11.08 -4.20
C TRP A 17 13.17 -10.55 -4.85
N THR A 18 12.46 -11.43 -5.54
CA THR A 18 11.01 -11.34 -5.70
C THR A 18 10.38 -12.38 -4.81
N LEU A 19 9.36 -11.99 -4.04
CA LEU A 19 8.59 -12.88 -3.18
C LEU A 19 7.10 -12.68 -3.45
N ILE A 20 6.46 -13.63 -4.10
CA ILE A 20 5.00 -13.67 -4.28
C ILE A 20 4.39 -14.35 -3.07
N ILE A 21 3.40 -13.71 -2.47
CA ILE A 21 2.59 -14.26 -1.38
C ILE A 21 1.14 -14.11 -1.79
N GLU A 22 0.43 -15.23 -1.93
CA GLU A 22 -1.01 -15.27 -2.24
C GLU A 22 -1.71 -16.33 -1.38
N GLU A 23 -3.04 -16.46 -1.49
CA GLU A 23 -3.82 -17.35 -0.63
C GLU A 23 -3.37 -18.82 -0.75
N GLY A 24 -2.64 -19.29 0.26
CA GLY A 24 -2.14 -20.66 0.38
C GLY A 24 -0.86 -20.98 -0.42
N TRP A 25 -0.23 -20.01 -1.09
CA TRP A 25 0.96 -20.25 -1.92
C TRP A 25 2.03 -19.15 -1.78
N VAL A 26 3.29 -19.57 -1.86
CA VAL A 26 4.47 -18.69 -1.89
C VAL A 26 5.39 -19.10 -3.04
N GLN A 27 5.91 -18.13 -3.78
CA GLN A 27 6.92 -18.36 -4.82
C GLN A 27 8.00 -17.29 -4.74
N SER A 28 9.26 -17.65 -4.99
CA SER A 28 10.37 -16.70 -4.95
C SER A 28 11.22 -16.76 -6.21
N ALA A 29 11.92 -15.66 -6.49
CA ALA A 29 12.90 -15.55 -7.56
C ALA A 29 14.04 -14.61 -7.17
N ILE A 30 15.20 -14.81 -7.79
CA ILE A 30 16.34 -13.90 -7.69
C ILE A 30 16.56 -13.27 -9.05
N TRP A 31 16.68 -11.95 -9.09
CA TRP A 31 16.99 -11.20 -10.29
C TRP A 31 18.04 -10.12 -10.04
N LYS A 32 18.61 -9.60 -11.12
CA LYS A 32 19.58 -8.48 -11.11
C LYS A 32 19.34 -7.56 -12.28
N ILE A 33 19.80 -6.31 -12.19
CA ILE A 33 19.77 -5.36 -13.30
C ILE A 33 21.15 -5.32 -13.96
N ASP A 34 21.20 -5.49 -15.28
CA ASP A 34 22.37 -5.10 -16.08
C ASP A 34 22.22 -3.65 -16.52
N GLU A 35 22.85 -2.74 -15.78
CA GLU A 35 22.79 -1.30 -16.07
C GLU A 35 23.33 -0.93 -17.46
N LYS A 36 24.20 -1.76 -18.06
CA LYS A 36 24.78 -1.45 -19.37
C LYS A 36 23.80 -1.70 -20.51
N ASP A 37 23.03 -2.76 -20.38
CA ASP A 37 22.09 -3.21 -21.40
C ASP A 37 20.64 -2.78 -21.08
N GLU A 38 20.43 -2.16 -19.91
CA GLU A 38 19.11 -1.80 -19.38
C GLU A 38 18.17 -3.02 -19.30
N GLU A 39 18.70 -4.19 -18.95
CA GLU A 39 17.95 -5.45 -18.92
C GLU A 39 17.92 -6.02 -17.50
N ALA A 40 16.77 -6.52 -17.06
CA ALA A 40 16.69 -7.29 -15.82
C ALA A 40 16.77 -8.79 -16.12
N GLN A 41 17.60 -9.48 -15.36
CA GLN A 41 17.88 -10.89 -15.56
C GLN A 41 17.38 -11.69 -14.37
N VAL A 42 16.36 -12.52 -14.58
CA VAL A 42 15.94 -13.53 -13.59
C VAL A 42 16.95 -14.67 -13.64
N VAL A 43 17.64 -14.89 -12.52
CA VAL A 43 18.77 -15.80 -12.39
C VAL A 43 18.32 -17.16 -11.83
N SER A 44 17.28 -17.16 -10.99
CA SER A 44 16.68 -18.36 -10.42
C SER A 44 15.26 -18.07 -9.92
N PHE A 45 14.44 -19.11 -9.78
CA PHE A 45 13.13 -19.08 -9.15
C PHE A 45 12.77 -20.45 -8.57
N SER A 46 11.89 -20.47 -7.59
CA SER A 46 11.34 -21.69 -7.00
C SER A 46 10.03 -22.11 -7.69
N SER A 47 9.69 -23.40 -7.54
CA SER A 47 8.30 -23.84 -7.70
C SER A 47 7.44 -23.31 -6.55
N PRO A 48 6.13 -23.09 -6.75
CA PRO A 48 5.24 -22.65 -5.68
C PRO A 48 5.21 -23.62 -4.49
N VAL A 49 5.29 -23.08 -3.28
CA VAL A 49 5.25 -23.82 -2.02
C VAL A 49 3.93 -23.49 -1.30
N ARG A 50 3.22 -24.51 -0.82
CA ARG A 50 1.92 -24.37 -0.19
C ARG A 50 2.05 -24.10 1.31
N PHE A 51 1.21 -23.21 1.85
CA PHE A 51 0.97 -23.08 3.30
C PHE A 51 -0.52 -23.24 3.62
N GLU A 52 -0.83 -23.64 4.86
CA GLU A 52 -2.22 -23.88 5.30
C GLU A 52 -2.74 -22.80 6.25
N SER A 53 -1.85 -22.21 7.06
CA SER A 53 -2.16 -21.14 8.00
C SER A 53 -1.06 -20.07 8.00
N ASP A 54 -1.37 -18.89 8.55
CA ASP A 54 -0.40 -17.82 8.70
C ASP A 54 0.76 -18.20 9.66
N ASP A 55 0.54 -19.17 10.56
CA ASP A 55 1.57 -19.66 11.51
C ASP A 55 2.76 -20.30 10.78
N ASP A 56 2.49 -21.02 9.69
CA ASP A 56 3.51 -21.75 8.91
C ASP A 56 4.10 -20.89 7.78
N LEU A 57 3.62 -19.65 7.61
CA LEU A 57 3.96 -18.79 6.47
C LEU A 57 5.46 -18.45 6.44
N VAL A 58 6.07 -18.16 7.59
CA VAL A 58 7.51 -17.83 7.68
C VAL A 58 8.37 -19.02 7.26
N GLU A 59 8.06 -20.22 7.75
CA GLU A 59 8.78 -21.45 7.38
C GLU A 59 8.60 -21.79 5.89
N THR A 60 7.40 -21.55 5.36
CA THR A 60 7.09 -21.75 3.94
C THR A 60 7.89 -20.78 3.06
N VAL A 61 8.00 -19.52 3.47
CA VAL A 61 8.84 -18.53 2.78
C VAL A 61 10.30 -18.96 2.81
N ASP A 62 10.84 -19.34 3.97
CA ASP A 62 12.22 -19.82 4.10
C ASP A 62 12.50 -21.02 3.18
N THR A 63 11.56 -21.96 3.10
CA THR A 63 11.61 -23.10 2.18
C THR A 63 11.66 -22.65 0.72
N SER A 64 10.83 -21.67 0.34
CA SER A 64 10.80 -21.13 -1.01
C SER A 64 12.12 -20.44 -1.38
N LEU A 65 12.66 -19.60 -0.48
CA LEU A 65 13.94 -18.90 -0.68
C LEU A 65 15.10 -19.91 -0.81
N SER A 66 15.14 -20.90 0.08
CA SER A 66 16.12 -21.99 0.06
C SER A 66 16.09 -22.77 -1.26
N ALA A 67 14.89 -23.09 -1.77
CA ALA A 67 14.72 -23.77 -3.06
C ALA A 67 15.23 -22.92 -4.23
N THR A 68 15.02 -21.60 -4.18
CA THR A 68 15.52 -20.67 -5.21
C THR A 68 17.05 -20.61 -5.23
N ILE A 69 17.71 -20.67 -4.07
CA ILE A 69 19.19 -20.65 -4.01
C ILE A 69 19.79 -22.00 -4.41
N GLN A 70 19.08 -23.10 -4.20
CA GLN A 70 19.60 -24.45 -4.46
C GLN A 70 20.04 -24.66 -5.92
N SER A 71 19.44 -23.94 -6.88
CA SER A 71 19.79 -24.00 -8.30
C SER A 71 21.03 -23.16 -8.65
N LEU A 72 21.52 -22.32 -7.72
CA LEU A 72 22.64 -21.40 -7.91
C LEU A 72 23.97 -21.99 -7.35
N PRO A 73 25.13 -21.42 -7.73
CA PRO A 73 26.42 -21.85 -7.21
C PRO A 73 26.51 -21.72 -5.67
N LYS A 74 27.29 -22.60 -5.02
CA LYS A 74 27.42 -22.65 -3.54
C LYS A 74 27.93 -21.38 -2.87
N GLU A 75 28.58 -20.49 -3.63
CA GLU A 75 29.15 -19.22 -3.14
C GLU A 75 28.33 -18.01 -3.63
N PHE A 76 27.07 -18.23 -4.03
CA PHE A 76 26.20 -17.15 -4.48
C PHE A 76 25.82 -16.22 -3.30
N PRO A 77 26.01 -14.90 -3.42
CA PRO A 77 25.62 -13.95 -2.38
C PRO A 77 24.10 -13.82 -2.30
N GLU A 78 23.53 -14.22 -1.17
CA GLU A 78 22.09 -14.13 -0.95
C GLU A 78 21.66 -12.66 -0.81
N PRO A 79 20.65 -12.21 -1.58
CA PRO A 79 20.16 -10.84 -1.48
C PRO A 79 19.35 -10.65 -0.20
N SER A 80 19.27 -9.41 0.29
CA SER A 80 18.33 -9.02 1.34
C SER A 80 17.20 -8.14 0.81
N LYS A 81 17.43 -7.34 -0.23
CA LYS A 81 16.42 -6.47 -0.85
C LYS A 81 15.33 -7.29 -1.53
N THR A 82 14.06 -7.01 -1.20
CA THR A 82 12.92 -7.83 -1.63
C THR A 82 11.80 -6.98 -2.23
N VAL A 83 11.30 -7.39 -3.39
CA VAL A 83 10.06 -6.90 -4.01
C VAL A 83 8.95 -7.92 -3.79
N PHE A 84 7.83 -7.48 -3.22
CA PHE A 84 6.70 -8.35 -2.93
C PHE A 84 5.67 -8.35 -4.05
N GLY A 85 5.24 -9.54 -4.49
CA GLY A 85 4.09 -9.69 -5.38
C GLY A 85 2.85 -10.04 -4.57
N VAL A 86 1.80 -9.21 -4.62
CA VAL A 86 0.59 -9.38 -3.78
C VAL A 86 -0.70 -9.39 -4.60
N PRO A 87 -1.74 -10.12 -4.15
CA PRO A 87 -3.05 -10.14 -4.79
C PRO A 87 -3.70 -8.75 -4.82
N SER A 88 -4.63 -8.55 -5.75
CA SER A 88 -5.37 -7.29 -5.87
C SER A 88 -6.27 -7.02 -4.68
N SER A 89 -6.71 -8.07 -3.98
CA SER A 89 -7.52 -7.95 -2.76
C SER A 89 -6.73 -7.46 -1.54
N TRP A 90 -5.40 -7.53 -1.58
CA TRP A 90 -4.54 -7.09 -0.49
C TRP A 90 -4.25 -5.59 -0.54
N VAL A 91 -4.71 -4.89 -1.57
CA VAL A 91 -4.35 -3.50 -1.84
C VAL A 91 -5.59 -2.63 -1.90
N ASN A 92 -5.60 -1.57 -1.10
CA ASN A 92 -6.63 -0.54 -1.12
C ASN A 92 -5.96 0.83 -1.24
N ASN A 93 -6.50 1.70 -2.09
CA ASN A 93 -5.96 3.05 -2.35
C ASN A 93 -4.45 3.11 -2.67
N GLY A 94 -3.90 2.03 -3.25
CA GLY A 94 -2.47 1.94 -3.61
C GLY A 94 -1.55 1.57 -2.46
N GLN A 95 -2.08 1.13 -1.31
CA GLN A 95 -1.32 0.62 -0.17
C GLN A 95 -1.78 -0.79 0.20
N ILE A 96 -0.88 -1.61 0.76
CA ILE A 96 -1.24 -2.91 1.30
C ILE A 96 -2.09 -2.70 2.56
N VAL A 97 -3.21 -3.40 2.67
CA VAL A 97 -4.09 -3.29 3.84
C VAL A 97 -3.36 -3.76 5.12
N PRO A 98 -3.62 -3.14 6.29
CA PRO A 98 -2.85 -3.39 7.53
C PRO A 98 -2.71 -4.87 7.91
N GLU A 99 -3.80 -5.65 7.78
CA GLU A 99 -3.82 -7.08 8.08
C GLU A 99 -2.74 -7.88 7.33
N HIS A 100 -2.50 -7.55 6.06
CA HIS A 100 -1.50 -8.25 5.24
C HIS A 100 -0.12 -7.61 5.33
N LEU A 101 -0.06 -6.33 5.65
CA LEU A 101 1.17 -5.60 5.88
C LEU A 101 1.91 -6.14 7.12
N GLU A 102 1.20 -6.44 8.21
CA GLU A 102 1.77 -7.08 9.40
C GLU A 102 2.42 -8.44 9.08
N LYS A 103 1.77 -9.26 8.24
CA LYS A 103 2.33 -10.55 7.80
C LYS A 103 3.66 -10.35 7.07
N ILE A 104 3.72 -9.39 6.14
CA ILE A 104 4.94 -9.06 5.40
C ILE A 104 6.04 -8.55 6.34
N ARG A 105 5.70 -7.65 7.30
CA ARG A 105 6.65 -7.16 8.32
C ARG A 105 7.19 -8.30 9.17
N HIS A 106 6.34 -9.25 9.56
CA HIS A 106 6.75 -10.41 10.34
C HIS A 106 7.76 -11.29 9.58
N ILE A 107 7.48 -11.58 8.31
CA ILE A 107 8.40 -12.34 7.43
C ILE A 107 9.73 -11.61 7.28
N CYS A 108 9.70 -10.29 7.02
CA CYS A 108 10.91 -9.50 6.86
C CYS A 108 11.80 -9.52 8.12
N SER A 109 11.18 -9.37 9.29
CA SER A 109 11.88 -9.42 10.58
C SER A 109 12.52 -10.79 10.84
N LYS A 110 11.78 -11.89 10.59
CA LYS A 110 12.26 -13.25 10.86
C LYS A 110 13.33 -13.73 9.89
N LEU A 111 13.22 -13.35 8.62
CA LEU A 111 14.11 -13.83 7.55
C LEU A 111 15.15 -12.78 7.12
N SER A 112 15.27 -11.67 7.86
CA SER A 112 16.21 -10.58 7.57
C SER A 112 16.08 -10.02 6.15
N LEU A 113 14.86 -9.97 5.62
CA LEU A 113 14.55 -9.37 4.31
C LEU A 113 14.33 -7.86 4.46
N ALA A 114 14.77 -7.11 3.47
CA ALA A 114 14.64 -5.66 3.36
C ALA A 114 13.61 -5.30 2.27
N PRO A 115 12.36 -4.96 2.61
CA PRO A 115 11.35 -4.61 1.61
C PRO A 115 11.78 -3.37 0.82
N THR A 116 11.76 -3.46 -0.51
CA THR A 116 12.10 -2.37 -1.44
C THR A 116 10.86 -1.86 -2.19
N GLY A 117 9.82 -2.69 -2.32
CA GLY A 117 8.64 -2.38 -3.11
C GLY A 117 7.60 -3.50 -3.05
N PHE A 118 6.39 -3.22 -3.53
CA PHE A 118 5.43 -4.26 -3.88
C PHE A 118 4.79 -4.00 -5.24
N VAL A 119 4.29 -5.06 -5.86
CA VAL A 119 3.59 -5.02 -7.15
C VAL A 119 2.32 -5.85 -7.03
N VAL A 120 1.21 -5.33 -7.56
CA VAL A 120 -0.05 -6.07 -7.65
C VAL A 120 0.03 -7.09 -8.79
N LEU A 121 -0.30 -8.35 -8.52
CA LEU A 121 -0.17 -9.45 -9.48
C LEU A 121 -0.87 -9.17 -10.82
N SER A 122 -2.10 -8.64 -10.78
CA SER A 122 -2.87 -8.35 -12.00
C SER A 122 -2.27 -7.22 -12.83
N GLU A 123 -1.63 -6.24 -12.20
CA GLU A 123 -0.93 -5.14 -12.85
C GLU A 123 0.42 -5.60 -13.42
N ALA A 124 1.15 -6.44 -12.69
CA ALA A 124 2.37 -7.09 -13.17
C ALA A 124 2.10 -7.88 -14.46
N ILE A 125 1.03 -8.70 -14.48
CA ILE A 125 0.61 -9.47 -15.65
C ILE A 125 0.24 -8.53 -16.81
N ALA A 126 -0.46 -7.43 -16.53
CA ALA A 126 -0.79 -6.43 -17.54
C ALA A 126 0.47 -5.76 -18.13
N PHE A 127 1.47 -5.49 -17.28
CA PHE A 127 2.76 -4.93 -17.69
C PHE A 127 3.57 -5.91 -18.54
N LEU A 128 3.65 -7.18 -18.13
CA LEU A 128 4.30 -8.23 -18.93
C LEU A 128 3.62 -8.39 -20.29
N THR A 129 2.29 -8.47 -20.32
CA THR A 129 1.53 -8.62 -21.56
C THR A 129 1.75 -7.42 -22.49
N LYS A 130 1.74 -6.19 -21.96
CA LYS A 130 2.06 -4.99 -22.74
C LYS A 130 3.45 -5.06 -23.35
N THR A 131 4.42 -5.57 -22.58
CA THR A 131 5.82 -5.70 -22.97
C THR A 131 5.99 -6.74 -24.08
N GLN A 132 5.33 -7.89 -23.97
CA GLN A 132 5.37 -8.97 -24.97
C GLN A 132 4.60 -8.62 -26.26
N GLU A 133 3.45 -7.95 -26.15
CA GLU A 133 2.57 -7.70 -27.29
C GLU A 133 2.76 -6.33 -27.94
N GLY A 134 3.51 -5.43 -27.29
CA GLY A 134 3.70 -4.04 -27.71
C GLY A 134 2.41 -3.20 -27.65
N SER A 135 1.35 -3.69 -27.00
CA SER A 135 0.06 -2.99 -26.92
C SER A 135 -0.55 -3.06 -25.52
N PRO A 136 -1.20 -1.99 -25.02
CA PRO A 136 -1.78 -1.98 -23.68
C PRO A 136 -2.89 -3.03 -23.49
N LEU A 137 -2.86 -3.77 -22.38
CA LEU A 137 -3.81 -4.85 -22.11
C LEU A 137 -5.27 -4.36 -22.07
N SER A 138 -6.14 -5.05 -22.81
CA SER A 138 -7.59 -4.90 -22.68
C SER A 138 -8.21 -6.28 -22.45
N ALA A 139 -8.23 -6.70 -21.19
CA ALA A 139 -8.65 -8.04 -20.77
C ALA A 139 -9.28 -8.03 -19.37
N VAL A 140 -9.97 -9.11 -19.02
CA VAL A 140 -10.30 -9.46 -17.64
C VAL A 140 -9.20 -10.39 -17.13
N VAL A 141 -8.49 -9.99 -16.08
CA VAL A 141 -7.47 -10.82 -15.43
C VAL A 141 -8.14 -11.49 -14.23
N ILE A 142 -8.08 -12.82 -14.16
CA ILE A 142 -8.77 -13.64 -13.17
C ILE A 142 -7.73 -14.44 -12.38
N GLY A 143 -7.53 -14.10 -11.11
CA GLY A 143 -6.78 -14.89 -10.16
C GLY A 143 -7.68 -15.91 -9.48
N LEU A 144 -7.29 -17.17 -9.50
CA LEU A 144 -8.00 -18.25 -8.81
C LEU A 144 -7.32 -18.53 -7.48
N THR A 145 -8.12 -18.77 -6.44
CA THR A 145 -7.66 -19.26 -5.14
C THR A 145 -8.50 -20.46 -4.73
N ALA A 146 -8.22 -21.08 -3.58
CA ALA A 146 -9.02 -22.18 -3.08
C ALA A 146 -10.47 -21.75 -2.76
N THR A 147 -10.68 -20.53 -2.28
CA THR A 147 -11.97 -20.08 -1.75
C THR A 147 -12.62 -18.94 -2.54
N SER A 148 -11.89 -18.31 -3.46
CA SER A 148 -12.34 -17.11 -4.17
C SER A 148 -11.73 -16.91 -5.56
N LEU A 149 -12.35 -16.05 -6.36
CA LEU A 149 -11.82 -15.47 -7.59
C LEU A 149 -11.53 -13.99 -7.33
N GLU A 150 -10.38 -13.54 -7.82
CA GLU A 150 -10.04 -12.12 -7.93
C GLU A 150 -10.12 -11.69 -9.39
N LEU A 151 -10.95 -10.71 -9.70
CA LEU A 151 -11.11 -10.21 -11.06
C LEU A 151 -10.64 -8.77 -11.15
N SER A 152 -9.74 -8.49 -12.09
CA SER A 152 -9.27 -7.15 -12.45
C SER A 152 -9.61 -6.86 -13.91
N ILE A 153 -10.30 -5.75 -14.18
CA ILE A 153 -10.69 -5.40 -15.56
C ILE A 153 -9.76 -4.32 -16.11
N PHE A 154 -9.05 -4.64 -17.19
CA PHE A 154 -8.22 -3.68 -17.91
C PHE A 154 -8.88 -3.27 -19.23
N LYS A 155 -8.87 -1.97 -19.53
CA LYS A 155 -9.25 -1.41 -20.82
C LYS A 155 -8.16 -0.48 -21.32
N LEU A 156 -7.52 -0.85 -22.44
CA LEU A 156 -6.42 -0.08 -23.04
C LEU A 156 -5.30 0.23 -22.03
N GLY A 157 -4.91 -0.74 -21.22
CA GLY A 157 -3.89 -0.65 -20.19
C GLY A 157 -4.31 0.03 -18.90
N LYS A 158 -5.53 0.56 -18.82
CA LYS A 158 -6.06 1.17 -17.59
C LYS A 158 -6.85 0.15 -16.79
N LEU A 159 -6.53 0.00 -15.50
CA LEU A 159 -7.34 -0.73 -14.54
C LEU A 159 -8.67 0.03 -14.31
N ILE A 160 -9.78 -0.65 -14.59
CA ILE A 160 -11.14 -0.14 -14.39
C ILE A 160 -11.61 -0.42 -12.95
N GLY A 161 -11.17 -1.54 -12.38
CA GLY A 161 -11.43 -1.91 -11.00
C GLY A 161 -11.11 -3.38 -10.73
N ASN A 162 -11.14 -3.74 -9.45
CA ASN A 162 -10.90 -5.07 -8.93
C ASN A 162 -12.12 -5.54 -8.11
N THR A 163 -12.35 -6.85 -8.03
CA THR A 163 -13.37 -7.43 -7.14
C THR A 163 -12.93 -8.82 -6.70
N LYS A 164 -13.32 -9.19 -5.48
CA LYS A 164 -13.22 -10.55 -4.96
C LYS A 164 -14.61 -11.20 -4.93
N VAL A 165 -14.71 -12.44 -5.38
CA VAL A 165 -15.95 -13.24 -5.39
C VAL A 165 -15.65 -14.60 -4.77
N ALA A 166 -16.49 -15.10 -3.87
CA ALA A 166 -16.31 -16.44 -3.30
C ALA A 166 -16.50 -17.52 -4.38
N ARG A 167 -15.73 -18.60 -4.33
CA ARG A 167 -15.88 -19.75 -5.21
C ARG A 167 -17.13 -20.53 -4.86
N SER A 168 -17.91 -20.86 -5.87
CA SER A 168 -18.97 -21.85 -5.82
C SER A 168 -18.56 -23.10 -6.59
N VAL A 169 -19.52 -24.01 -6.82
CA VAL A 169 -19.33 -25.18 -7.67
C VAL A 169 -19.22 -24.84 -9.16
N SER A 170 -19.50 -23.59 -9.54
CA SER A 170 -19.56 -23.13 -10.94
C SER A 170 -18.67 -21.91 -11.14
N LEU A 171 -17.48 -22.14 -11.68
CA LEU A 171 -16.53 -21.07 -12.00
C LEU A 171 -17.12 -20.03 -12.95
N PHE A 172 -18.00 -20.45 -13.85
CA PHE A 172 -18.72 -19.56 -14.74
C PHE A 172 -19.63 -18.59 -13.99
N ASP A 173 -20.45 -19.09 -13.05
CA ASP A 173 -21.37 -18.23 -12.29
C ASP A 173 -20.61 -17.25 -11.40
N ASP A 174 -19.49 -17.70 -10.81
CA ASP A 174 -18.61 -16.85 -10.00
C ASP A 174 -17.97 -15.74 -10.84
N ALA A 175 -17.49 -16.09 -12.05
CA ALA A 175 -16.94 -15.13 -12.98
C ALA A 175 -18.01 -14.14 -13.46
N VAL A 176 -19.23 -14.60 -13.74
CA VAL A 176 -20.37 -13.77 -14.13
C VAL A 176 -20.73 -12.79 -13.01
N GLU A 177 -20.83 -13.25 -11.77
CA GLU A 177 -21.06 -12.41 -10.60
C GLU A 177 -19.99 -11.32 -10.50
N GLY A 178 -18.71 -11.70 -10.58
CA GLY A 178 -17.59 -10.76 -10.51
C GLY A 178 -17.60 -9.72 -11.61
N VAL A 179 -17.71 -10.14 -12.88
CA VAL A 179 -17.72 -9.17 -13.98
C VAL A 179 -18.99 -8.31 -13.99
N SER A 180 -20.10 -8.80 -13.42
CA SER A 180 -21.36 -8.04 -13.34
C SER A 180 -21.25 -6.77 -12.49
N ARG A 181 -20.29 -6.71 -11.55
CA ARG A 181 -20.08 -5.54 -10.67
C ARG A 181 -19.54 -4.32 -11.40
N PHE A 182 -19.01 -4.48 -12.62
CA PHE A 182 -18.41 -3.40 -13.41
C PHE A 182 -19.24 -3.00 -14.63
N THR A 183 -20.53 -3.36 -14.63
CA THR A 183 -21.39 -3.23 -15.79
C THR A 183 -22.21 -1.94 -15.79
N ASP A 184 -21.57 -0.82 -16.12
CA ASP A 184 -22.26 0.47 -16.35
C ASP A 184 -22.93 0.57 -17.75
N GLY A 185 -23.28 -0.57 -18.35
CA GLY A 185 -23.85 -0.67 -19.70
C GLY A 185 -22.84 -0.59 -20.85
N MET A 186 -21.54 -0.61 -20.56
CA MET A 186 -20.47 -0.75 -21.55
C MET A 186 -20.07 -2.22 -21.73
N PRO A 187 -19.68 -2.65 -22.95
CA PRO A 187 -19.19 -4.00 -23.14
C PRO A 187 -17.87 -4.23 -22.39
N LEU A 188 -17.73 -5.44 -21.87
CA LEU A 188 -16.52 -5.95 -21.22
C LEU A 188 -15.51 -6.43 -22.27
N PRO A 189 -14.20 -6.40 -21.96
CA PRO A 189 -13.19 -7.02 -22.81
C PRO A 189 -13.47 -8.51 -23.02
N SER A 190 -13.36 -8.98 -24.25
CA SER A 190 -13.58 -10.38 -24.62
C SER A 190 -12.30 -11.23 -24.55
N ARG A 191 -11.33 -10.84 -23.73
CA ARG A 191 -10.08 -11.58 -23.49
C ARG A 191 -9.95 -11.79 -22.00
N PHE A 192 -9.78 -13.03 -21.56
CA PHE A 192 -9.57 -13.42 -20.18
C PHE A 192 -8.17 -13.97 -20.01
N LEU A 193 -7.43 -13.48 -19.03
CA LEU A 193 -6.14 -14.02 -18.59
C LEU A 193 -6.35 -14.67 -17.23
N VAL A 194 -6.16 -15.96 -17.12
CA VAL A 194 -6.41 -16.73 -15.89
C VAL A 194 -5.09 -17.18 -15.28
N TYR A 195 -4.91 -16.96 -13.97
CA TYR A 195 -3.74 -17.38 -13.22
C TYR A 195 -4.14 -17.98 -11.86
N ASP A 196 -3.24 -18.75 -11.24
CA ASP A 196 -3.40 -19.36 -9.91
C ASP A 196 -2.03 -19.43 -9.21
N GLY A 197 -2.00 -19.76 -7.92
CA GLY A 197 -0.81 -20.02 -7.11
C GLY A 197 -0.18 -21.39 -7.31
N LYS A 198 -0.80 -22.28 -8.09
CA LYS A 198 -0.27 -23.62 -8.38
C LYS A 198 -0.36 -23.99 -9.85
N GLU A 199 0.43 -24.99 -10.24
CA GLU A 199 0.24 -25.68 -11.51
C GLU A 199 -0.93 -26.68 -11.41
N GLY A 200 -1.78 -26.72 -12.43
CA GLY A 200 -2.75 -27.81 -12.64
C GLY A 200 -4.24 -27.45 -12.68
N GLU A 201 -4.71 -26.39 -12.02
CA GLU A 201 -6.13 -25.99 -12.07
C GLU A 201 -6.47 -25.04 -13.24
N MET A 202 -5.45 -24.45 -13.86
CA MET A 202 -5.63 -23.43 -14.89
C MET A 202 -6.27 -23.98 -16.18
N ASP A 203 -5.96 -25.22 -16.57
CA ASP A 203 -6.54 -25.83 -17.78
C ASP A 203 -8.02 -26.18 -17.58
N GLU A 204 -8.38 -26.73 -16.42
CA GLU A 204 -9.79 -26.99 -16.06
C GLU A 204 -10.60 -25.70 -16.01
N ALA A 205 -10.04 -24.65 -15.40
CA ALA A 205 -10.66 -23.33 -15.35
C ALA A 205 -10.85 -22.73 -16.75
N LYS A 206 -9.84 -22.87 -17.62
CA LYS A 206 -9.90 -22.43 -19.01
C LYS A 206 -10.99 -23.17 -19.78
N GLU A 207 -11.06 -24.50 -19.66
CA GLU A 207 -12.09 -25.30 -20.32
C GLU A 207 -13.50 -24.93 -19.81
N ALA A 208 -13.67 -24.74 -18.50
CA ALA A 208 -14.94 -24.33 -17.90
C ALA A 208 -15.42 -22.97 -18.44
N LEU A 209 -14.51 -21.98 -18.56
CA LEU A 209 -14.85 -20.64 -19.06
C LEU A 209 -15.06 -20.61 -20.58
N ILE A 210 -14.35 -21.42 -21.36
CA ILE A 210 -14.52 -21.53 -22.83
C ILE A 210 -15.83 -22.23 -23.19
N SER A 211 -16.17 -23.29 -22.47
CA SER A 211 -17.38 -24.09 -22.74
C SER A 211 -18.67 -23.42 -22.29
N ALA A 212 -18.58 -22.37 -21.45
CA ALA A 212 -19.72 -21.67 -20.93
C ALA A 212 -20.46 -20.82 -21.99
N ASP A 213 -21.79 -20.76 -21.87
CA ASP A 213 -22.63 -19.91 -22.73
C ASP A 213 -22.74 -18.49 -22.15
N TRP A 214 -21.77 -17.67 -22.52
CA TRP A 214 -21.71 -16.24 -22.22
C TRP A 214 -22.80 -15.39 -22.91
N SER A 215 -23.70 -15.99 -23.69
CA SER A 215 -24.74 -15.28 -24.45
C SER A 215 -26.16 -15.54 -23.94
N ALA A 216 -26.43 -16.74 -23.39
CA ALA A 216 -27.75 -17.13 -22.91
C ALA A 216 -27.92 -17.07 -21.39
N ASN A 217 -26.84 -17.27 -20.62
CA ASN A 217 -26.90 -17.43 -19.16
C ASN A 217 -26.30 -16.25 -18.37
N THR A 218 -26.02 -15.14 -19.04
CA THR A 218 -25.53 -13.91 -18.42
C THR A 218 -26.68 -12.92 -18.25
N SER A 219 -26.78 -12.27 -17.09
CA SER A 219 -27.78 -11.20 -16.88
C SER A 219 -27.68 -10.10 -17.96
N ASP A 220 -28.76 -9.34 -18.21
CA ASP A 220 -28.79 -8.20 -19.15
C ASP A 220 -27.68 -7.15 -18.93
N LYS A 221 -26.99 -7.23 -17.79
CA LYS A 221 -25.89 -6.39 -17.36
C LYS A 221 -24.54 -6.82 -17.95
N VAL A 222 -24.28 -8.13 -18.11
CA VAL A 222 -22.99 -8.65 -18.60
C VAL A 222 -23.05 -8.79 -20.11
N LYS A 223 -22.28 -7.96 -20.83
CA LYS A 223 -22.26 -7.92 -22.29
C LYS A 223 -20.84 -7.97 -22.82
N PHE A 224 -20.59 -8.90 -23.73
CA PHE A 224 -19.36 -8.97 -24.51
C PHE A 224 -19.65 -8.68 -25.98
N ILE A 225 -18.68 -8.09 -26.70
CA ILE A 225 -18.78 -7.89 -28.16
C ILE A 225 -18.62 -9.23 -28.89
N HIS A 226 -17.77 -10.10 -28.34
CA HIS A 226 -17.47 -11.45 -28.81
C HIS A 226 -17.44 -12.39 -27.61
N SER A 227 -17.63 -13.69 -27.82
CA SER A 227 -17.41 -14.68 -26.77
C SER A 227 -16.00 -14.52 -26.19
N PRO A 228 -15.83 -14.57 -24.86
CA PRO A 228 -14.51 -14.44 -24.24
C PRO A 228 -13.51 -15.48 -24.77
N LYS A 229 -12.34 -15.01 -25.17
CA LYS A 229 -11.16 -15.85 -25.40
C LYS A 229 -10.42 -16.00 -24.08
N VAL A 230 -10.17 -17.23 -23.66
CA VAL A 230 -9.52 -17.53 -22.37
C VAL A 230 -8.10 -18.03 -22.60
N GLU A 231 -7.14 -17.37 -21.96
CA GLU A 231 -5.72 -17.68 -21.96
C GLU A 231 -5.26 -17.85 -20.51
N THR A 232 -4.21 -18.63 -20.31
CA THR A 232 -3.63 -18.92 -18.99
C THR A 232 -2.28 -18.22 -18.87
N VAL A 233 -1.97 -17.76 -17.67
CA VAL A 233 -0.66 -17.19 -17.32
C VAL A 233 0.04 -18.19 -16.42
N SER A 234 1.17 -18.73 -16.87
CA SER A 234 1.87 -19.76 -16.10
C SER A 234 2.42 -19.20 -14.78
N VAL A 235 2.74 -20.08 -13.83
CA VAL A 235 3.41 -19.66 -12.57
C VAL A 235 4.76 -19.00 -12.85
N ASN A 236 5.43 -19.41 -13.92
CA ASN A 236 6.71 -18.82 -14.35
C ASN A 236 6.52 -17.44 -14.97
N ASP A 237 5.50 -17.26 -15.81
CA ASP A 237 5.17 -15.94 -16.35
C ASP A 237 4.74 -14.97 -15.24
N LYS A 238 4.05 -15.47 -14.20
CA LYS A 238 3.64 -14.67 -13.05
C LYS A 238 4.83 -14.16 -12.25
N ILE A 239 5.78 -15.03 -11.88
CA ILE A 239 6.99 -14.60 -11.15
C ILE A 239 7.88 -13.70 -12.01
N LEU A 240 7.92 -13.94 -13.33
CA LEU A 240 8.61 -13.07 -14.29
C LEU A 240 7.94 -11.70 -14.39
N ALA A 241 6.60 -11.65 -14.42
CA ALA A 241 5.84 -10.41 -14.47
C ALA A 241 6.14 -9.51 -13.26
N VAL A 242 6.18 -10.10 -12.05
CA VAL A 242 6.50 -9.36 -10.82
C VAL A 242 7.96 -8.91 -10.82
N SER A 243 8.89 -9.76 -11.24
CA SER A 243 10.31 -9.40 -11.34
C SER A 243 10.54 -8.27 -12.35
N LEU A 244 9.88 -8.33 -13.51
CA LEU A 244 9.91 -7.29 -14.55
C LEU A 244 9.36 -5.97 -14.03
N ALA A 245 8.16 -5.98 -13.44
CA ALA A 245 7.57 -4.79 -12.87
C ALA A 245 8.44 -4.19 -11.77
N GLY A 246 8.91 -5.00 -10.81
CA GLY A 246 9.80 -4.55 -9.73
C GLY A 246 11.12 -3.96 -10.25
N SER A 247 11.72 -4.59 -11.25
CA SER A 247 12.97 -4.11 -11.85
C SER A 247 12.80 -2.79 -12.60
N SER A 248 11.64 -2.56 -13.24
CA SER A 248 11.30 -1.32 -13.93
C SER A 248 11.07 -0.13 -12.98
N GLU A 249 10.73 -0.39 -11.73
CA GLU A 249 10.59 0.65 -10.69
C GLU A 249 11.95 0.99 -10.05
N ILE A 250 12.81 -0.01 -9.88
CA ILE A 250 14.12 0.16 -9.23
C ILE A 250 15.19 0.71 -10.21
N GLY A 251 15.07 0.42 -11.51
CA GLY A 251 15.99 0.91 -12.53
C GLY A 251 15.31 1.15 -13.88
N LYS A 252 16.02 1.84 -14.79
CA LYS A 252 15.53 2.08 -16.16
C LYS A 252 15.66 0.81 -17.01
N VAL A 253 14.83 -0.18 -16.73
CA VAL A 253 14.85 -1.48 -17.41
C VAL A 253 13.93 -1.48 -18.64
N LYS A 254 14.43 -1.97 -19.77
CA LYS A 254 13.78 -2.09 -21.08
C LYS A 254 13.59 -3.53 -21.57
N SER A 255 13.99 -4.55 -20.82
CA SER A 255 13.71 -5.94 -21.16
C SER A 255 13.97 -6.84 -19.96
N VAL A 256 13.31 -8.02 -19.95
CA VAL A 256 13.63 -9.08 -19.00
C VAL A 256 14.05 -10.35 -19.72
N ILE A 257 15.09 -11.00 -19.20
CA ILE A 257 15.62 -12.27 -19.68
C ILE A 257 15.64 -13.27 -18.52
N MET A 258 15.18 -14.49 -18.78
CA MET A 258 15.30 -15.60 -17.85
C MET A 258 16.52 -16.46 -18.20
N THR A 259 17.34 -16.75 -17.20
CA THR A 259 18.54 -17.59 -17.36
C THR A 259 18.37 -18.86 -16.54
N GLY A 260 18.59 -20.03 -17.15
CA GLY A 260 18.75 -21.27 -16.39
C GLY A 260 17.74 -22.38 -16.61
N ILE A 261 16.80 -22.28 -17.57
CA ILE A 261 15.95 -23.42 -17.91
C ILE A 261 16.66 -24.34 -18.92
N LYS A 262 16.97 -25.57 -18.50
CA LYS A 262 17.29 -26.68 -19.42
C LYS A 262 15.99 -27.30 -19.95
N SER A 263 15.36 -26.65 -20.91
CA SER A 263 14.34 -27.27 -21.78
C SER A 263 14.49 -26.68 -23.19
N GLU A 264 14.07 -27.44 -24.21
CA GLU A 264 14.34 -27.21 -25.64
C GLU A 264 13.71 -25.93 -26.25
N ASP A 265 13.15 -25.03 -25.45
CA ASP A 265 12.61 -23.76 -25.91
C ASP A 265 13.57 -22.62 -25.57
N ALA A 266 13.87 -21.82 -26.60
CA ALA A 266 14.95 -20.85 -26.67
C ALA A 266 14.98 -19.80 -25.52
N GLU A 267 16.15 -19.18 -25.32
CA GLU A 267 16.30 -17.92 -24.57
C GLU A 267 15.22 -16.92 -24.98
N GLU A 268 14.15 -16.81 -24.19
CA GLU A 268 13.00 -15.99 -24.53
C GLU A 268 13.32 -14.54 -24.14
N LYS A 269 13.81 -13.77 -25.11
CA LYS A 269 14.12 -12.35 -24.96
C LYS A 269 12.84 -11.54 -25.21
N VAL A 270 12.35 -10.83 -24.19
CA VAL A 270 11.20 -9.91 -24.33
C VAL A 270 11.73 -8.48 -24.54
N GLU A 271 11.63 -7.95 -25.77
CA GLU A 271 12.09 -6.59 -26.11
C GLU A 271 10.98 -5.53 -25.88
N VAL A 272 11.29 -4.43 -25.17
CA VAL A 272 10.36 -3.30 -25.00
C VAL A 272 10.46 -2.33 -26.18
N THR A 273 9.32 -2.00 -26.78
CA THR A 273 9.13 -0.79 -27.59
C THR A 273 8.19 0.18 -26.87
N ASP A 274 8.66 1.42 -26.70
CA ASP A 274 7.97 2.60 -26.18
C ASP A 274 7.44 2.54 -24.72
N VAL A 275 8.20 3.20 -23.84
CA VAL A 275 7.82 3.47 -22.45
C VAL A 275 6.74 4.55 -22.44
N VAL A 276 5.50 4.15 -22.12
CA VAL A 276 4.49 5.06 -21.57
C VAL A 276 4.22 4.60 -20.15
N SER A 277 4.79 5.35 -19.21
CA SER A 277 4.69 5.23 -17.76
C SER A 277 3.26 5.49 -17.29
N ASN A 278 2.73 4.62 -16.45
CA ASN A 278 1.53 4.86 -15.63
C ASN A 278 1.76 4.56 -14.15
N ILE A 279 3.01 4.46 -13.71
CA ILE A 279 3.39 4.32 -12.30
C ILE A 279 4.34 5.49 -12.01
N ARG A 280 4.13 6.12 -10.85
CA ARG A 280 4.52 7.51 -10.56
C ARG A 280 6.05 7.66 -10.55
N GLU A 281 6.57 8.63 -11.31
CA GLU A 281 7.92 9.16 -11.07
C GLU A 281 7.92 9.85 -9.70
N ASN A 282 8.46 9.17 -8.69
CA ASN A 282 9.16 9.74 -7.54
C ASN A 282 9.86 8.57 -6.81
N GLU A 283 11.05 8.82 -6.26
CA GLU A 283 11.76 7.83 -5.43
C GLU A 283 10.86 7.41 -4.26
N ILE A 284 10.33 6.19 -4.32
CA ILE A 284 9.46 5.62 -3.29
C ILE A 284 10.37 5.05 -2.20
N THR A 285 10.26 5.56 -0.98
CA THR A 285 10.96 4.99 0.19
C THR A 285 10.13 3.88 0.83
N ALA A 286 10.74 3.01 1.64
CA ALA A 286 10.01 2.01 2.43
C ALA A 286 8.90 2.64 3.30
N GLY A 287 9.06 3.92 3.69
CA GLY A 287 8.04 4.69 4.40
C GLY A 287 6.81 5.04 3.55
N ASP A 288 7.00 5.37 2.27
CA ASP A 288 5.90 5.73 1.35
C ASP A 288 5.00 4.53 1.00
N LEU A 289 5.49 3.31 1.23
CA LEU A 289 4.79 2.05 1.00
C LEU A 289 4.18 1.46 2.28
N GLY A 290 4.22 2.18 3.41
CA GLY A 290 3.71 1.72 4.69
C GLY A 290 4.62 0.70 5.40
N PHE A 291 5.87 0.47 4.95
CA PHE A 291 6.83 -0.42 5.62
C PHE A 291 7.66 0.31 6.69
N VAL A 292 7.07 1.28 7.38
CA VAL A 292 7.58 1.80 8.64
C VAL A 292 7.08 0.92 9.78
N ASN A 293 7.96 0.51 10.68
CA ASN A 293 7.50 -0.04 11.95
C ASN A 293 6.82 1.10 12.72
N ASP A 294 5.64 0.77 13.22
CA ASP A 294 4.70 1.60 13.97
C ASP A 294 3.83 2.58 13.14
N GLU A 295 2.54 2.53 13.49
CA GLU A 295 1.41 3.43 13.20
C GLU A 295 0.42 3.13 12.05
N ASP A 296 -0.83 3.42 12.41
CA ASP A 296 -2.12 2.96 11.88
C ASP A 296 -2.59 3.78 10.66
N VAL A 297 -3.41 3.18 9.79
CA VAL A 297 -3.99 3.86 8.60
C VAL A 297 -5.51 3.82 8.67
N VAL A 298 -6.11 4.98 8.96
CA VAL A 298 -7.54 5.29 8.80
C VAL A 298 -7.85 5.56 7.32
N ILE A 299 -8.91 4.94 6.79
CA ILE A 299 -9.33 5.06 5.38
C ILE A 299 -10.62 5.89 5.30
N GLU A 300 -10.57 7.08 4.70
CA GLU A 300 -11.76 7.80 4.23
C GLU A 300 -12.22 7.32 2.84
N GLU A 301 -13.48 6.88 2.76
CA GLU A 301 -14.18 6.56 1.51
C GLU A 301 -14.67 7.83 0.79
N LYS A 302 -14.39 7.96 -0.51
CA LYS A 302 -15.15 8.82 -1.43
C LYS A 302 -15.77 8.01 -2.56
N ILE A 303 -17.10 7.95 -2.52
CA ILE A 303 -18.01 7.31 -3.48
C ILE A 303 -18.00 8.07 -4.83
N PRO A 304 -17.83 7.39 -5.97
CA PRO A 304 -18.20 7.95 -7.26
C PRO A 304 -19.64 7.56 -7.65
N VAL A 305 -20.42 8.61 -7.91
CA VAL A 305 -21.80 8.59 -8.44
C VAL A 305 -21.80 8.06 -9.89
N SER A 306 -22.67 7.09 -10.13
CA SER A 306 -22.95 6.46 -11.44
C SER A 306 -23.83 7.38 -12.30
N GLU A 307 -23.37 7.70 -13.51
CA GLU A 307 -24.21 8.18 -14.60
C GLU A 307 -24.23 7.18 -15.76
N THR A 308 -25.35 6.48 -15.88
CA THR A 308 -25.69 5.55 -16.94
C THR A 308 -26.07 6.28 -18.24
N LYS A 309 -25.50 5.89 -19.39
CA LYS A 309 -26.27 5.76 -20.67
C LYS A 309 -25.51 5.11 -21.83
N VAL A 310 -25.96 3.89 -22.12
CA VAL A 310 -26.44 3.38 -23.43
C VAL A 310 -25.71 3.89 -24.68
N HIS A 311 -24.95 3.01 -25.33
CA HIS A 311 -24.76 3.06 -26.78
C HIS A 311 -25.18 1.76 -27.49
N LYS A 312 -26.02 2.00 -28.50
CA LYS A 312 -26.52 1.07 -29.52
C LYS A 312 -25.37 0.35 -30.23
N VAL A 313 -25.46 -0.98 -30.28
CA VAL A 313 -24.84 -1.77 -31.34
C VAL A 313 -25.74 -1.69 -32.58
N THR A 314 -25.16 -1.24 -33.68
CA THR A 314 -25.73 -1.35 -35.03
C THR A 314 -25.73 -2.82 -35.48
N PRO A 315 -26.86 -3.40 -35.91
CA PRO A 315 -26.85 -4.71 -36.53
C PRO A 315 -26.23 -4.63 -37.93
N LYS A 316 -25.36 -5.59 -38.27
CA LYS A 316 -25.04 -5.92 -39.66
C LYS A 316 -26.31 -6.48 -40.32
N PHE A 317 -27.02 -5.63 -41.05
CA PHE A 317 -28.05 -6.08 -41.98
C PHE A 317 -27.39 -6.88 -43.12
N LYS A 318 -27.55 -8.21 -43.09
CA LYS A 318 -27.63 -8.97 -44.33
C LYS A 318 -28.92 -8.54 -45.02
N ASN A 319 -28.83 -8.12 -46.28
CA ASN A 319 -29.99 -7.83 -47.11
C ASN A 319 -31.03 -8.95 -47.06
N PRO A 320 -32.32 -8.60 -46.87
CA PRO A 320 -33.37 -9.28 -47.58
C PRO A 320 -34.25 -8.22 -48.24
N PHE A 321 -33.69 -7.40 -49.14
CA PHE A 321 -34.53 -6.76 -50.16
C PHE A 321 -34.86 -7.80 -51.23
N ALA A 322 -35.63 -8.82 -50.84
CA ALA A 322 -36.47 -9.53 -51.78
C ALA A 322 -37.67 -8.63 -52.04
N PHE A 323 -37.60 -7.85 -53.13
CA PHE A 323 -38.78 -7.16 -53.63
C PHE A 323 -39.90 -8.20 -53.84
N PRO A 324 -41.11 -7.99 -53.30
CA PRO A 324 -42.23 -8.84 -53.66
C PRO A 324 -42.42 -8.72 -55.17
N LYS A 325 -42.29 -9.84 -55.89
CA LYS A 325 -42.66 -9.92 -57.30
C LYS A 325 -44.17 -9.69 -57.37
N PHE A 326 -44.57 -8.43 -57.52
CA PHE A 326 -45.93 -8.08 -57.87
C PHE A 326 -46.21 -8.64 -59.26
N LYS A 327 -46.91 -9.78 -59.31
CA LYS A 327 -47.60 -10.21 -60.53
C LYS A 327 -48.71 -9.19 -60.77
N VAL A 328 -48.43 -8.25 -61.67
CA VAL A 328 -49.46 -7.42 -62.28
C VAL A 328 -50.32 -8.35 -63.13
N SER A 329 -51.51 -8.71 -62.63
CA SER A 329 -52.53 -9.29 -63.48
C SER A 329 -53.03 -8.18 -64.41
N SER A 330 -52.83 -8.38 -65.71
CA SER A 330 -53.43 -7.53 -66.73
C SER A 330 -54.94 -7.78 -66.74
N GLY A 331 -55.70 -6.85 -66.20
CA GLY A 331 -57.16 -6.88 -66.29
C GLY A 331 -57.78 -5.54 -65.90
N GLY A 332 -58.34 -4.83 -66.89
CA GLY A 332 -59.33 -3.78 -66.67
C GLY A 332 -58.80 -2.34 -66.65
N SER A 333 -59.27 -1.55 -67.60
CA SER A 333 -59.01 -0.13 -67.81
C SER A 333 -59.31 0.78 -66.58
N SER A 334 -58.29 1.24 -65.84
CA SER A 334 -58.37 2.44 -64.96
C SER A 334 -57.02 3.05 -64.50
N GLY A 335 -55.95 2.96 -65.30
CA GLY A 335 -54.56 3.23 -64.88
C GLY A 335 -54.11 4.69 -64.58
N LYS A 336 -54.93 5.74 -64.78
CA LYS A 336 -54.49 7.14 -64.55
C LYS A 336 -54.70 7.65 -63.12
N LYS A 337 -55.71 7.14 -62.39
CA LYS A 337 -56.01 7.58 -61.01
C LYS A 337 -55.08 6.94 -59.96
N MET A 338 -54.55 5.75 -60.24
CA MET A 338 -53.65 5.02 -59.35
C MET A 338 -52.22 5.59 -59.31
N LEU A 339 -51.74 6.21 -60.40
CA LEU A 339 -50.45 6.89 -60.44
C LEU A 339 -50.43 8.20 -59.64
N ILE A 340 -51.53 8.96 -59.66
CA ILE A 340 -51.64 10.23 -58.92
C ILE A 340 -51.65 9.97 -57.41
N VAL A 341 -52.39 8.95 -56.97
CA VAL A 341 -52.41 8.54 -55.55
C VAL A 341 -51.04 8.03 -55.09
N GLY A 342 -50.34 7.26 -55.93
CA GLY A 342 -48.97 6.81 -55.64
C GLY A 342 -47.97 7.96 -55.51
N PHE A 343 -48.04 8.96 -56.40
CA PHE A 343 -47.15 10.13 -56.36
C PHE A 343 -47.41 11.03 -55.13
N LEU A 344 -48.68 11.21 -54.76
CA LEU A 344 -49.07 12.01 -53.61
C LEU A 344 -48.63 11.34 -52.30
N LEU A 345 -48.78 10.01 -52.19
CA LEU A 345 -48.27 9.23 -51.06
C LEU A 345 -46.74 9.29 -50.96
N PHE A 346 -46.03 9.18 -52.09
CA PHE A 346 -44.57 9.29 -52.14
C PHE A 346 -44.07 10.68 -51.70
N SER A 347 -44.76 11.74 -52.11
CA SER A 347 -44.42 13.12 -51.74
C SER A 347 -44.57 13.35 -50.23
N VAL A 348 -45.65 12.85 -49.63
CA VAL A 348 -45.88 12.92 -48.17
C VAL A 348 -44.79 12.17 -47.40
N ILE A 349 -44.38 10.99 -47.90
CA ILE A 349 -43.29 10.21 -47.28
C ILE A 349 -41.96 10.97 -47.36
N ILE A 350 -41.63 11.59 -48.50
CA ILE A 350 -40.40 12.38 -48.63
C ILE A 350 -40.43 13.57 -47.66
N ILE A 351 -41.54 14.30 -47.59
CA ILE A 351 -41.67 15.44 -46.68
C ILE A 351 -41.51 14.97 -45.23
N GLY A 352 -42.16 13.86 -44.85
CA GLY A 352 -42.00 13.24 -43.53
C GLY A 352 -40.56 12.86 -43.22
N LEU A 353 -39.85 12.25 -44.17
CA LEU A 353 -38.43 11.89 -44.03
C LEU A 353 -37.52 13.11 -43.93
N THR A 354 -37.80 14.18 -44.68
CA THR A 354 -37.02 15.44 -44.58
C THR A 354 -37.23 16.16 -43.25
N LEU A 355 -38.47 16.21 -42.75
CA LEU A 355 -38.77 16.78 -41.43
C LEU A 355 -38.17 15.93 -40.31
N ALA A 356 -38.25 14.60 -40.42
CA ALA A 356 -37.59 13.70 -39.48
C ALA A 356 -36.06 13.89 -39.49
N TRP A 357 -35.45 14.02 -40.66
CA TRP A 357 -34.01 14.28 -40.77
C TRP A 357 -33.60 15.64 -40.15
N TRP A 358 -34.46 16.67 -40.26
CA TRP A 358 -34.16 18.01 -39.76
C TRP A 358 -34.32 18.17 -38.24
N PHE A 359 -35.35 17.56 -37.64
CA PHE A 359 -35.74 17.83 -36.24
C PHE A 359 -35.49 16.66 -35.27
N LEU A 360 -35.35 15.43 -35.75
CA LEU A 360 -35.18 14.25 -34.90
C LEU A 360 -33.77 14.02 -34.35
N PRO A 361 -32.66 14.33 -35.07
CA PRO A 361 -31.32 14.09 -34.53
C PRO A 361 -31.05 14.93 -33.29
N LYS A 362 -30.46 14.29 -32.27
CA LYS A 362 -29.86 14.91 -31.09
C LYS A 362 -28.39 14.53 -31.00
N ALA A 363 -27.56 15.44 -30.51
CA ALA A 363 -26.13 15.20 -30.33
C ALA A 363 -25.67 15.61 -28.93
N THR A 364 -24.74 14.83 -28.38
CA THR A 364 -23.98 15.18 -27.18
C THR A 364 -22.51 15.29 -27.57
N VAL A 365 -21.89 16.42 -27.24
CA VAL A 365 -20.50 16.74 -27.55
C VAL A 365 -19.75 16.92 -26.24
N THR A 366 -18.98 15.91 -25.84
CA THR A 366 -18.17 15.97 -24.62
C THR A 366 -16.76 16.42 -25.00
N ILE A 367 -16.34 17.58 -24.52
CA ILE A 367 -15.04 18.20 -24.77
C ILE A 367 -14.15 17.96 -23.55
N PHE A 368 -13.01 17.33 -23.77
CA PHE A 368 -12.01 17.09 -22.73
C PHE A 368 -10.93 18.15 -22.82
N VAL A 369 -10.76 18.89 -21.73
CA VAL A 369 -9.79 19.99 -21.63
C VAL A 369 -8.76 19.72 -20.54
N SER A 370 -7.53 20.14 -20.78
CA SER A 370 -6.45 20.13 -19.79
C SER A 370 -6.57 21.40 -18.93
N PRO A 371 -6.70 21.30 -17.60
CA PRO A 371 -6.61 22.46 -16.74
C PRO A 371 -5.21 23.07 -16.81
N LYS A 372 -5.11 24.38 -16.59
CA LYS A 372 -3.84 25.07 -16.40
C LYS A 372 -3.67 25.38 -14.92
N THR A 373 -2.56 24.96 -14.34
CA THR A 373 -2.24 25.24 -12.94
C THR A 373 -1.68 26.66 -12.81
N LEU A 374 -2.10 27.36 -11.76
CA LEU A 374 -1.53 28.61 -11.28
C LEU A 374 -1.16 28.43 -9.81
N GLN A 375 0.08 28.72 -9.45
CA GLN A 375 0.56 28.58 -8.08
C GLN A 375 1.12 29.90 -7.60
N GLU A 376 0.68 30.34 -6.43
CA GLU A 376 1.22 31.51 -5.74
C GLU A 376 1.46 31.21 -4.26
N LYS A 377 2.49 31.85 -3.70
CA LYS A 377 2.88 31.69 -2.30
C LYS A 377 2.97 33.05 -1.65
N ASP A 378 2.39 33.17 -0.47
CA ASP A 378 2.40 34.42 0.29
C ASP A 378 2.49 34.15 1.78
N THR A 379 2.93 35.15 2.56
CA THR A 379 2.96 35.06 4.01
C THR A 379 1.83 35.89 4.60
N ILE A 380 1.00 35.24 5.41
CA ILE A 380 -0.14 35.83 6.11
C ILE A 380 0.11 35.86 7.61
N SER A 381 -0.58 36.76 8.29
CA SER A 381 -0.60 36.83 9.76
C SER A 381 -1.98 36.45 10.26
N ILE A 382 -2.08 35.33 10.97
CA ILE A 382 -3.31 34.89 11.62
C ILE A 382 -3.29 35.42 13.06
N ASP A 383 -4.22 36.29 13.42
CA ASP A 383 -4.28 36.93 14.74
C ASP A 383 -5.53 36.48 15.48
N ILE A 384 -5.35 35.86 16.64
CA ILE A 384 -6.45 35.35 17.47
C ILE A 384 -7.25 36.45 18.17
N ASN A 385 -6.73 37.68 18.20
CA ASN A 385 -7.38 38.83 18.82
C ASN A 385 -8.02 39.77 17.78
N ALA A 386 -7.85 39.47 16.48
CA ALA A 386 -8.46 40.27 15.42
C ALA A 386 -9.97 40.02 15.35
N THR A 387 -10.75 41.08 15.20
CA THR A 387 -12.22 41.00 15.10
C THR A 387 -12.75 40.87 13.67
N GLY A 388 -11.85 40.82 12.68
CA GLY A 388 -12.21 40.68 11.25
C GLY A 388 -10.98 40.71 10.34
N ALA A 389 -11.11 40.18 9.13
CA ALA A 389 -10.01 40.09 8.18
C ALA A 389 -9.65 41.45 7.54
N ASN A 390 -8.35 41.63 7.33
CA ASN A 390 -7.78 42.73 6.55
C ASN A 390 -6.93 42.14 5.41
N LEU A 391 -7.57 41.98 4.25
CA LEU A 391 -6.95 41.42 3.04
C LEU A 391 -5.89 42.33 2.38
N GLU A 392 -5.76 43.60 2.80
CA GLU A 392 -4.67 44.47 2.35
C GLU A 392 -3.42 44.29 3.21
N ALA A 393 -3.60 44.20 4.53
CA ALA A 393 -2.53 43.93 5.48
C ALA A 393 -2.17 42.44 5.59
N LYS A 394 -2.90 41.56 4.89
CA LYS A 394 -2.78 40.09 4.94
C LYS A 394 -2.95 39.54 6.37
N VAL A 395 -3.90 40.12 7.10
CA VAL A 395 -4.25 39.71 8.46
C VAL A 395 -5.59 38.99 8.43
N ILE A 396 -5.64 37.76 8.96
CA ILE A 396 -6.84 36.92 9.02
C ILE A 396 -7.13 36.60 10.49
N PRO A 397 -8.39 36.70 10.96
CA PRO A 397 -8.74 36.30 12.32
C PRO A 397 -8.64 34.78 12.46
N GLY A 398 -8.11 34.32 13.59
CA GLY A 398 -8.08 32.89 13.93
C GLY A 398 -8.66 32.63 15.31
N ARG A 399 -8.93 31.36 15.62
CA ARG A 399 -9.29 30.91 16.97
C ARG A 399 -8.55 29.62 17.31
N ILE A 400 -8.24 29.42 18.59
CA ILE A 400 -7.65 28.17 19.05
C ILE A 400 -8.81 27.25 19.44
N GLU A 401 -8.93 26.13 18.73
CA GLU A 401 -9.85 25.07 19.10
C GLU A 401 -9.11 24.05 19.97
N LYS A 402 -9.77 23.55 21.02
CA LYS A 402 -9.17 22.63 21.99
C LYS A 402 -10.06 21.40 22.14
N VAL A 403 -9.46 20.23 22.02
CA VAL A 403 -10.15 18.95 22.22
C VAL A 403 -9.40 18.16 23.29
N LYS A 404 -10.16 17.58 24.23
CA LYS A 404 -9.65 16.64 25.21
C LYS A 404 -10.02 15.22 24.77
N VAL A 405 -9.03 14.33 24.76
CA VAL A 405 -9.20 12.91 24.48
C VAL A 405 -8.59 12.07 25.60
N ASP A 406 -9.24 10.96 25.90
CA ASP A 406 -8.86 10.05 26.97
C ASP A 406 -8.78 8.64 26.39
N GLY A 407 -7.75 7.88 26.77
CA GLY A 407 -7.59 6.48 26.34
C GLY A 407 -6.74 5.68 27.32
N SER A 408 -6.83 4.36 27.20
CA SER A 408 -5.93 3.45 27.90
C SER A 408 -5.45 2.34 26.97
N LYS A 409 -4.23 1.86 27.22
CA LYS A 409 -3.59 0.82 26.42
C LYS A 409 -2.81 -0.11 27.32
N THR A 410 -2.90 -1.41 27.05
CA THR A 410 -2.18 -2.45 27.79
C THR A 410 -1.17 -3.13 26.88
N LYS A 411 0.00 -3.45 27.43
CA LYS A 411 1.07 -4.15 26.73
C LYS A 411 1.68 -5.24 27.62
N SER A 412 2.03 -6.39 27.03
CA SER A 412 2.79 -7.43 27.73
C SER A 412 4.22 -6.95 28.02
N VAL A 413 4.73 -7.19 29.23
CA VAL A 413 6.09 -6.77 29.58
C VAL A 413 7.14 -7.67 28.91
N THR A 414 8.25 -7.09 28.50
CA THR A 414 9.37 -7.80 27.87
C THR A 414 10.58 -7.92 28.79
N GLY A 415 10.64 -7.08 29.84
CA GLY A 415 11.69 -7.13 30.83
C GLY A 415 11.67 -8.42 31.65
N THR A 416 12.85 -8.86 32.07
CA THR A 416 12.99 -9.97 33.01
C THR A 416 13.78 -9.54 34.23
N LYS A 417 13.49 -10.19 35.36
CA LYS A 417 14.13 -9.96 36.65
C LYS A 417 14.39 -11.31 37.30
N VAL A 418 15.60 -11.51 37.80
CA VAL A 418 15.93 -12.73 38.55
C VAL A 418 15.61 -12.47 40.02
N VAL A 419 14.76 -13.32 40.60
CA VAL A 419 14.39 -13.31 42.02
C VAL A 419 14.70 -14.66 42.66
N GLY A 420 14.98 -14.66 43.95
CA GLY A 420 15.32 -15.86 44.68
C GLY A 420 15.98 -15.56 46.01
N ASP A 421 16.50 -16.61 46.63
CA ASP A 421 17.07 -16.57 47.97
C ASP A 421 18.58 -16.79 47.93
N LYS A 422 19.29 -16.19 48.88
CA LYS A 422 20.74 -16.36 49.05
C LYS A 422 21.02 -17.60 49.90
N ALA A 423 21.97 -18.42 49.47
CA ALA A 423 22.39 -19.56 50.28
C ALA A 423 23.09 -19.10 51.56
N LYS A 424 22.85 -19.83 52.64
CA LYS A 424 23.50 -19.64 53.94
C LYS A 424 24.24 -20.89 54.36
N GLY A 425 25.34 -20.70 55.08
CA GLY A 425 26.13 -21.80 55.61
C GLY A 425 27.02 -21.37 56.76
N THR A 426 27.75 -22.33 57.32
CA THR A 426 28.74 -22.09 58.38
C THR A 426 30.08 -22.60 57.90
N VAL A 427 31.11 -21.76 58.01
CA VAL A 427 32.48 -22.12 57.69
C VAL A 427 33.35 -22.08 58.93
N LYS A 428 34.33 -22.97 58.97
CA LYS A 428 35.41 -22.98 59.93
C LYS A 428 36.62 -22.28 59.34
N VAL A 429 36.92 -21.08 59.81
CA VAL A 429 38.12 -20.33 59.40
C VAL A 429 39.33 -20.94 60.11
N ARG A 430 40.42 -21.17 59.39
CA ARG A 430 41.67 -21.72 59.93
C ARG A 430 42.81 -20.74 59.67
N ASN A 431 43.46 -20.32 60.74
CA ASN A 431 44.60 -19.42 60.70
C ASN A 431 45.89 -20.21 60.95
N GLY A 432 46.74 -20.35 59.93
CA GLY A 432 48.06 -20.97 59.99
C GLY A 432 49.20 -19.99 60.34
N THR A 433 48.90 -18.71 60.53
CA THR A 433 49.91 -17.66 60.80
C THR A 433 50.23 -17.55 62.30
N PRO A 434 51.41 -17.00 62.67
CA PRO A 434 51.80 -16.86 64.08
C PRO A 434 51.14 -15.67 64.80
N THR A 435 50.19 -14.99 64.17
CA THR A 435 49.50 -13.80 64.70
C THR A 435 48.00 -13.99 64.67
N ASP A 436 47.30 -13.44 65.65
CA ASP A 436 45.84 -13.40 65.66
C ASP A 436 45.36 -12.50 64.50
N VAL A 437 44.33 -12.96 63.78
CA VAL A 437 43.77 -12.23 62.63
C VAL A 437 42.28 -12.05 62.84
N SER A 438 41.82 -10.81 62.66
CA SER A 438 40.40 -10.49 62.74
C SER A 438 39.86 -10.06 61.38
N PHE A 439 38.68 -10.56 61.05
CA PHE A 439 37.91 -10.23 59.85
C PHE A 439 36.65 -9.49 60.27
N ALA A 440 36.36 -8.37 59.61
CA ALA A 440 35.12 -7.63 59.83
C ALA A 440 33.93 -8.35 59.19
N ALA A 441 32.72 -8.08 59.68
CA ALA A 441 31.49 -8.48 59.01
C ALA A 441 31.48 -7.94 57.57
N GLY A 442 30.98 -8.72 56.63
CA GLY A 442 30.99 -8.43 55.19
C GLY A 442 32.31 -8.72 54.49
N THR A 443 33.33 -9.24 55.17
CA THR A 443 34.57 -9.69 54.50
C THR A 443 34.23 -10.82 53.52
N VAL A 444 34.65 -10.66 52.26
CA VAL A 444 34.34 -11.57 51.16
C VAL A 444 35.29 -12.76 51.15
N MET A 445 34.71 -13.95 50.96
CA MET A 445 35.39 -15.22 50.78
C MET A 445 35.02 -15.80 49.42
N GLU A 446 36.01 -16.40 48.75
CA GLU A 446 35.84 -16.99 47.43
C GLU A 446 35.86 -18.51 47.54
N GLY A 447 34.71 -19.13 47.31
CA GLY A 447 34.49 -20.57 47.31
C GLY A 447 34.84 -21.25 45.98
N PRO A 448 34.43 -22.51 45.82
CA PRO A 448 34.54 -23.24 44.56
C PRO A 448 33.91 -22.46 43.40
N ASN A 449 34.46 -22.63 42.19
CA ASN A 449 33.98 -21.98 40.96
C ASN A 449 33.93 -20.44 41.00
N GLY A 450 34.64 -19.80 41.94
CA GLY A 450 34.69 -18.34 42.09
C GLY A 450 33.47 -17.73 42.77
N LEU A 451 32.62 -18.56 43.41
CA LEU A 451 31.41 -18.11 44.12
C LEU A 451 31.77 -17.33 45.38
N LYS A 452 31.14 -16.17 45.57
CA LYS A 452 31.47 -15.26 46.67
C LYS A 452 30.47 -15.34 47.83
N PHE A 453 31.01 -15.32 49.04
CA PHE A 453 30.26 -15.35 50.30
C PHE A 453 30.76 -14.25 51.23
N GLY A 454 29.84 -13.56 51.89
CA GLY A 454 30.15 -12.56 52.91
C GLY A 454 30.01 -13.15 54.32
N LEU A 455 30.90 -12.74 55.21
CA LEU A 455 30.79 -13.02 56.64
C LEU A 455 29.61 -12.25 57.24
N ASP A 456 28.72 -12.93 57.97
CA ASP A 456 27.55 -12.27 58.60
C ASP A 456 27.99 -11.44 59.83
N GLU A 457 29.05 -11.87 60.52
CA GLU A 457 29.57 -11.26 61.74
C GLU A 457 31.10 -11.13 61.68
N SER A 458 31.66 -10.24 62.49
CA SER A 458 33.12 -10.14 62.63
C SER A 458 33.67 -11.33 63.41
N VAL A 459 34.77 -11.91 62.95
CA VAL A 459 35.41 -13.07 63.57
C VAL A 459 36.86 -12.77 63.89
N SER A 460 37.34 -13.22 65.05
CA SER A 460 38.75 -13.12 65.46
C SER A 460 39.31 -14.52 65.63
N VAL A 461 40.28 -14.90 64.81
CA VAL A 461 40.87 -16.23 64.80
C VAL A 461 42.27 -16.15 65.40
N SER A 462 42.48 -16.87 66.50
CA SER A 462 43.78 -16.93 67.17
C SER A 462 44.89 -17.45 66.24
N SER A 463 46.13 -17.09 66.57
CA SER A 463 47.35 -17.60 65.94
C SER A 463 47.46 -19.14 66.02
N ALA A 464 48.21 -19.71 65.09
CA ALA A 464 48.53 -21.13 65.10
C ALA A 464 49.43 -21.51 66.28
N ILE A 465 49.07 -22.59 66.99
CA ILE A 465 49.86 -23.11 68.13
C ILE A 465 51.09 -23.87 67.63
N SER A 466 50.99 -24.51 66.46
CA SER A 466 52.08 -25.20 65.77
C SER A 466 51.76 -25.36 64.27
N PRO A 467 52.73 -25.72 63.41
CA PRO A 467 52.49 -25.93 61.98
C PRO A 467 51.40 -26.95 61.63
N THR A 468 51.06 -27.83 62.58
CA THR A 468 50.02 -28.87 62.42
C THR A 468 48.73 -28.56 63.19
N LEU A 469 48.67 -27.43 63.91
CA LEU A 469 47.54 -27.05 64.75
C LEU A 469 47.18 -25.56 64.54
N PRO A 470 46.40 -25.23 63.48
CA PRO A 470 45.97 -23.86 63.21
C PRO A 470 44.97 -23.38 64.27
N GLY A 471 44.89 -22.07 64.46
CA GLY A 471 43.77 -21.47 65.20
C GLY A 471 42.49 -21.61 64.38
N THR A 472 41.36 -21.90 65.01
CA THR A 472 40.10 -22.11 64.29
C THR A 472 38.93 -21.43 64.98
N GLU A 473 38.03 -20.85 64.20
CA GLU A 473 36.77 -20.27 64.67
C GLU A 473 35.66 -20.54 63.65
N ASN A 474 34.43 -20.78 64.12
CA ASN A 474 33.28 -21.01 63.26
C ASN A 474 32.52 -19.70 63.03
N VAL A 475 32.08 -19.46 61.81
CA VAL A 475 31.37 -18.23 61.45
C VAL A 475 30.29 -18.48 60.41
N SER A 476 29.17 -17.77 60.54
CA SER A 476 28.06 -17.83 59.60
C SER A 476 28.31 -16.93 58.40
N VAL A 477 27.90 -17.42 57.23
CA VAL A 477 28.18 -16.76 55.96
C VAL A 477 26.95 -16.80 55.07
N THR A 478 26.76 -15.74 54.29
CA THR A 478 25.68 -15.62 53.31
C THR A 478 26.27 -15.37 51.93
N ALA A 479 25.70 -16.03 50.91
CA ALA A 479 26.07 -15.81 49.51
C ALA A 479 25.93 -14.33 49.10
N GLU A 480 26.84 -13.85 48.26
CA GLU A 480 26.80 -12.46 47.78
C GLU A 480 25.66 -12.26 46.76
N ALA A 481 25.36 -13.29 45.96
CA ALA A 481 24.24 -13.33 45.01
C ALA A 481 23.22 -14.43 45.34
N ILE A 482 22.03 -14.32 44.77
CA ILE A 482 21.00 -15.36 44.79
C ILE A 482 21.38 -16.46 43.78
N GLY A 483 20.96 -17.70 44.02
CA GLY A 483 21.26 -18.80 43.10
C GLY A 483 21.38 -20.15 43.78
N SER A 484 20.96 -21.20 43.07
CA SER A 484 21.07 -22.58 43.58
C SER A 484 22.51 -23.12 43.50
N GLU A 485 23.36 -22.51 42.68
CA GLU A 485 24.79 -22.77 42.57
C GLU A 485 25.56 -22.42 43.86
N TYR A 486 24.99 -21.57 44.72
CA TYR A 486 25.55 -21.25 46.03
C TYR A 486 25.25 -22.30 47.11
N ASN A 487 24.45 -23.33 46.80
CA ASN A 487 24.22 -24.48 47.68
C ASN A 487 25.40 -25.46 47.56
N LEU A 488 26.47 -25.18 48.29
CA LEU A 488 27.69 -25.96 48.34
C LEU A 488 27.61 -27.13 49.31
N ALA A 489 28.29 -28.23 49.00
CA ALA A 489 28.42 -29.36 49.92
C ALA A 489 29.34 -29.01 51.10
N LYS A 490 29.25 -29.80 52.16
CA LYS A 490 30.19 -29.80 53.28
C LYS A 490 31.63 -30.02 52.80
N ASP A 491 32.60 -29.51 53.58
CA ASP A 491 34.05 -29.64 53.42
C ASP A 491 34.63 -28.89 52.20
N GLU A 492 33.83 -28.07 51.53
CA GLU A 492 34.30 -27.15 50.49
C GLU A 492 35.22 -26.08 51.06
N THR A 493 36.27 -25.72 50.31
CA THR A 493 37.33 -24.83 50.78
C THR A 493 37.28 -23.45 50.12
N PHE A 494 37.24 -22.42 50.96
CA PHE A 494 37.13 -21.01 50.59
C PHE A 494 38.46 -20.29 50.80
N LYS A 495 38.76 -19.36 49.91
CA LYS A 495 39.85 -18.39 50.07
C LYS A 495 39.37 -17.22 50.91
N MET A 496 40.10 -16.88 51.95
CA MET A 496 39.80 -15.76 52.84
C MET A 496 40.38 -14.45 52.33
N SER A 497 39.55 -13.54 51.80
CA SER A 497 39.97 -12.20 51.39
C SER A 497 41.24 -12.22 50.49
N ASN A 498 42.22 -11.39 50.78
CA ASN A 498 43.51 -11.33 50.09
C ASN A 498 44.57 -12.29 50.64
N TYR A 499 44.23 -13.16 51.60
CA TYR A 499 45.19 -14.13 52.14
C TYR A 499 45.40 -15.30 51.19
N PRO A 500 46.64 -15.82 51.07
CA PRO A 500 46.89 -17.09 50.40
C PRO A 500 46.15 -18.22 51.11
N LYS A 501 45.54 -19.16 50.35
CA LYS A 501 44.88 -20.36 50.92
C LYS A 501 45.83 -21.20 51.81
N SER A 502 47.14 -21.10 51.58
CA SER A 502 48.16 -21.77 52.40
C SER A 502 48.37 -21.15 53.78
N GLU A 503 47.95 -19.90 53.99
CA GLU A 503 48.11 -19.18 55.24
C GLU A 503 46.80 -19.14 56.03
N ILE A 504 45.71 -18.75 55.36
CA ILE A 504 44.38 -18.70 55.96
C ILE A 504 43.36 -19.18 54.93
N ASP A 505 42.57 -20.17 55.32
CA ASP A 505 41.45 -20.68 54.56
C ASP A 505 40.21 -20.84 55.43
N ALA A 506 39.07 -21.08 54.80
CA ALA A 506 37.85 -21.46 55.49
C ALA A 506 37.28 -22.73 54.86
N VAL A 507 36.70 -23.59 55.68
CA VAL A 507 36.15 -24.88 55.23
C VAL A 507 34.70 -25.00 55.67
N GLY A 508 33.80 -25.37 54.76
CA GLY A 508 32.39 -25.58 55.09
C GLY A 508 32.18 -26.67 56.13
N GLU A 509 31.55 -26.35 57.26
CA GLU A 509 31.32 -27.32 58.35
C GLU A 509 30.08 -28.22 58.09
N ALA A 510 29.15 -27.70 57.30
CA ALA A 510 27.91 -28.34 56.86
C ALA A 510 27.56 -27.91 55.43
N ASP A 511 26.56 -28.56 54.83
CA ASP A 511 26.01 -28.19 53.53
C ASP A 511 25.39 -26.80 53.59
N PHE A 512 25.66 -26.00 52.56
CA PHE A 512 25.04 -24.70 52.34
C PHE A 512 23.71 -24.91 51.65
N SER A 513 22.69 -24.19 52.11
CA SER A 513 21.33 -24.37 51.62
C SER A 513 20.55 -23.06 51.61
N GLY A 514 19.38 -23.09 50.98
CA GLY A 514 18.50 -21.93 50.86
C GLY A 514 18.80 -21.03 49.65
N GLY A 515 19.80 -21.34 48.83
CA GLY A 515 20.04 -20.66 47.56
C GLY A 515 19.01 -21.06 46.51
N SER A 516 18.32 -20.09 45.94
CA SER A 516 17.34 -20.29 44.86
C SER A 516 17.41 -19.14 43.86
N SER A 517 17.05 -19.39 42.61
CA SER A 517 16.90 -18.35 41.57
C SER A 517 15.84 -18.78 40.57
N ARG A 518 14.95 -17.85 40.23
CA ARG A 518 14.00 -17.98 39.13
C ARG A 518 13.91 -16.66 38.38
N GLU A 519 13.72 -16.75 37.08
CA GLU A 519 13.47 -15.58 36.24
C GLU A 519 11.96 -15.31 36.20
N ILE A 520 11.58 -14.05 36.41
CA ILE A 520 10.20 -13.56 36.35
C ILE A 520 10.11 -12.41 35.35
N SER A 521 8.94 -12.23 34.76
CA SER A 521 8.64 -11.06 33.93
C SER A 521 8.53 -9.81 34.80
N ALA A 522 9.09 -8.70 34.33
CA ALA A 522 9.06 -7.42 35.01
C ALA A 522 8.95 -6.26 34.02
N VAL A 523 8.32 -5.17 34.43
CA VAL A 523 8.15 -3.97 33.59
C VAL A 523 9.53 -3.37 33.27
N SER A 524 9.87 -3.24 31.98
CA SER A 524 11.10 -2.55 31.56
C SER A 524 10.84 -1.06 31.25
N GLN A 525 11.92 -0.28 31.15
CA GLN A 525 11.83 1.12 30.74
C GLN A 525 11.34 1.23 29.28
N ASP A 526 11.83 0.35 28.40
CA ASP A 526 11.43 0.29 26.99
C ASP A 526 9.94 -0.04 26.84
N ASP A 527 9.38 -0.88 27.73
CA ASP A 527 7.94 -1.20 27.72
C ASP A 527 7.09 0.06 27.98
N VAL A 528 7.51 0.88 28.95
CA VAL A 528 6.84 2.13 29.32
C VAL A 528 6.93 3.17 28.20
N GLU A 529 8.11 3.35 27.61
CA GLU A 529 8.34 4.33 26.54
C GLU A 529 7.58 3.99 25.26
N GLN A 530 7.61 2.72 24.85
CA GLN A 530 6.86 2.26 23.67
C GLN A 530 5.34 2.34 23.89
N LEU A 531 4.86 2.02 25.10
CA LEU A 531 3.44 2.11 25.42
C LEU A 531 2.96 3.57 25.44
N GLU A 532 3.76 4.48 26.00
CA GLU A 532 3.48 5.92 25.99
C GLU A 532 3.47 6.51 24.60
N LYS A 533 4.47 6.18 23.76
CA LYS A 533 4.50 6.63 22.37
C LYS A 533 3.25 6.14 21.63
N SER A 534 3.01 4.84 21.62
CA SER A 534 1.89 4.24 20.88
C SER A 534 0.51 4.73 21.31
N LEU A 535 0.29 5.01 22.61
CA LEU A 535 -0.98 5.59 23.06
C LEU A 535 -1.07 7.09 22.77
N THR A 536 0.06 7.81 22.77
CA THR A 536 0.06 9.24 22.39
C THR A 536 -0.31 9.40 20.92
N ASP A 537 0.32 8.62 20.03
CA ASP A 537 0.07 8.66 18.59
C ASP A 537 -1.43 8.34 18.29
N GLU A 538 -1.98 7.29 18.92
CA GLU A 538 -3.40 6.92 18.80
C GLU A 538 -4.36 8.01 19.32
N LEU A 539 -4.00 8.70 20.41
CA LEU A 539 -4.80 9.81 20.94
C LEU A 539 -4.69 11.07 20.08
N GLU A 540 -3.55 11.33 19.42
CA GLU A 540 -3.40 12.43 18.48
C GLU A 540 -4.31 12.25 17.26
N ASP A 541 -4.36 11.04 16.68
CA ASP A 541 -5.28 10.71 15.58
C ASP A 541 -6.75 10.90 15.98
N GLN A 542 -7.13 10.38 17.16
CA GLN A 542 -8.50 10.55 17.68
C GLN A 542 -8.84 12.02 17.96
N ALA A 543 -7.86 12.82 18.38
CA ALA A 543 -8.05 14.25 18.60
C ALA A 543 -8.23 14.99 17.27
N GLU A 544 -7.50 14.64 16.22
CA GLU A 544 -7.66 15.19 14.87
C GLU A 544 -9.06 14.88 14.32
N GLU A 545 -9.51 13.62 14.40
CA GLU A 545 -10.86 13.24 13.97
C GLU A 545 -11.96 14.01 14.71
N LYS A 546 -11.86 14.11 16.04
CA LYS A 546 -12.82 14.88 16.86
C LYS A 546 -12.77 16.37 16.56
N MET A 547 -11.59 16.91 16.26
CA MET A 547 -11.42 18.31 15.90
C MET A 547 -12.07 18.58 14.54
N MET A 548 -11.84 17.74 13.52
CA MET A 548 -12.50 17.82 12.22
C MET A 548 -14.02 17.71 12.33
N ALA A 549 -14.53 16.84 13.21
CA ALA A 549 -15.96 16.70 13.45
C ALA A 549 -16.61 17.94 14.14
N THR A 550 -15.81 18.77 14.80
CA THR A 550 -16.28 19.97 15.52
C THR A 550 -16.19 21.24 14.66
N LEU A 551 -15.45 21.21 13.55
CA LEU A 551 -15.32 22.35 12.62
C LEU A 551 -16.64 22.65 11.91
N ALA A 552 -16.93 23.95 11.73
CA ALA A 552 -18.02 24.36 10.84
C ALA A 552 -17.65 24.10 9.36
N ALA A 553 -18.66 24.01 8.48
CA ALA A 553 -18.46 23.70 7.06
C ALA A 553 -17.60 24.73 6.29
N ASP A 554 -17.43 25.93 6.86
CA ASP A 554 -16.65 27.04 6.37
C ASP A 554 -15.36 27.28 7.18
N GLU A 555 -14.94 26.38 8.06
CA GLU A 555 -13.70 26.50 8.82
C GLU A 555 -12.62 25.53 8.34
N SER A 556 -11.36 25.96 8.39
CA SER A 556 -10.20 25.15 8.06
C SER A 556 -9.16 25.22 9.19
N PHE A 557 -8.58 24.09 9.55
CA PHE A 557 -7.43 24.07 10.45
C PHE A 557 -6.15 24.45 9.69
N ILE A 558 -5.21 25.05 10.41
CA ILE A 558 -3.89 25.37 9.88
C ILE A 558 -2.93 24.24 10.24
N GLU A 559 -2.58 23.45 9.23
CA GLU A 559 -1.55 22.42 9.33
C GLU A 559 -0.24 22.98 9.94
N GLY A 560 0.35 22.22 10.87
CA GLY A 560 1.57 22.62 11.58
C GLY A 560 1.36 23.57 12.76
N THR A 561 0.11 23.86 13.16
CA THR A 561 -0.22 24.57 14.42
C THR A 561 -0.79 23.66 15.50
N VAL A 562 -0.93 22.37 15.20
CA VAL A 562 -1.39 21.36 16.16
C VAL A 562 -0.34 21.21 17.25
N THR A 563 -0.77 21.34 18.50
CA THR A 563 0.05 21.15 19.69
C THR A 563 -0.68 20.25 20.66
N SER A 564 -0.01 19.20 21.12
CA SER A 564 -0.51 18.27 22.11
C SER A 564 0.12 18.54 23.47
N SER A 565 -0.65 18.33 24.53
CA SER A 565 -0.17 18.43 25.91
C SER A 565 -0.83 17.37 26.78
N VAL A 566 -0.03 16.73 27.64
CA VAL A 566 -0.53 15.70 28.55
C VAL A 566 -1.27 16.35 29.70
N ALA A 567 -2.56 16.05 29.84
CA ALA A 567 -3.40 16.50 30.93
C ALA A 567 -3.28 15.56 32.15
N GLU A 568 -3.36 14.25 31.93
CA GLU A 568 -3.26 13.21 32.97
C GLU A 568 -2.50 11.99 32.42
N ARG A 569 -1.70 11.33 33.28
CA ARG A 569 -0.88 10.17 32.95
C ARG A 569 -0.75 9.25 34.16
N GLU A 570 -1.19 8.00 34.03
CA GLU A 570 -1.16 7.02 35.11
C GLU A 570 -0.77 5.63 34.59
N PHE A 571 0.17 4.97 35.27
CA PHE A 571 0.52 3.56 35.03
C PHE A 571 0.05 2.70 36.19
N ASP A 572 -0.43 1.50 35.87
CA ASP A 572 -0.85 0.51 36.87
C ASP A 572 0.35 -0.14 37.61
N HIS A 573 1.52 -0.19 36.97
CA HIS A 573 2.77 -0.74 37.50
C HIS A 573 3.97 0.17 37.23
N LYS A 574 5.02 0.07 38.07
CA LYS A 574 6.28 0.81 37.91
C LYS A 574 7.35 -0.06 37.26
N VAL A 575 8.35 0.59 36.66
CA VAL A 575 9.53 -0.08 36.12
C VAL A 575 10.19 -0.94 37.20
N GLY A 576 10.38 -2.23 36.90
CA GLY A 576 10.95 -3.23 37.79
C GLY A 576 9.96 -3.99 38.68
N ASP A 577 8.66 -3.67 38.60
CA ASP A 577 7.59 -4.44 39.25
C ASP A 577 7.37 -5.78 38.53
N GLU A 578 7.04 -6.82 39.31
CA GLU A 578 6.68 -8.16 38.79
C GLU A 578 5.24 -8.12 38.26
N ALA A 579 5.10 -8.15 36.94
CA ALA A 579 3.81 -8.15 36.25
C ALA A 579 3.95 -8.87 34.90
N ALA A 580 2.84 -9.41 34.37
CA ALA A 580 2.82 -9.98 33.02
C ALA A 580 2.52 -8.91 31.96
N SER A 581 1.88 -7.81 32.35
CA SER A 581 1.49 -6.68 31.50
C SER A 581 1.53 -5.37 32.29
N VAL A 582 1.59 -4.26 31.56
CA VAL A 582 1.47 -2.90 32.10
C VAL A 582 0.39 -2.17 31.30
N GLU A 583 -0.44 -1.40 32.00
CA GLU A 583 -1.48 -0.53 31.44
C GLU A 583 -1.13 0.94 31.68
N LEU A 584 -1.33 1.75 30.65
CA LEU A 584 -1.22 3.21 30.70
C LEU A 584 -2.60 3.81 30.45
N SER A 585 -3.02 4.71 31.33
CA SER A 585 -4.13 5.64 31.11
C SER A 585 -3.58 7.03 30.82
N LEU A 586 -3.92 7.59 29.66
CA LEU A 586 -3.43 8.87 29.17
C LEU A 586 -4.59 9.78 28.78
N SER A 587 -4.50 11.04 29.17
CA SER A 587 -5.43 12.10 28.80
C SER A 587 -4.66 13.20 28.10
N LEU A 588 -5.03 13.50 26.86
CA LEU A 588 -4.34 14.46 25.99
C LEU A 588 -5.26 15.65 25.72
N GLU A 589 -4.75 16.87 25.91
CA GLU A 589 -5.38 18.10 25.41
C GLU A 589 -4.63 18.54 24.15
N VAL A 590 -5.32 18.48 23.01
CA VAL A 590 -4.82 18.90 21.70
C VAL A 590 -5.43 20.23 21.32
N SER A 591 -4.61 21.15 20.82
CA SER A 591 -5.07 22.45 20.35
C SER A 591 -4.52 22.80 18.98
N ALA A 592 -5.36 23.39 18.14
CA ALA A 592 -4.99 23.83 16.79
C ALA A 592 -5.59 25.19 16.45
N LEU A 593 -4.95 25.89 15.52
CA LEU A 593 -5.44 27.16 14.99
C LEU A 593 -6.45 26.91 13.86
N VAL A 594 -7.63 27.49 14.02
CA VAL A 594 -8.73 27.42 13.06
C VAL A 594 -8.95 28.80 12.45
N VAL A 595 -9.21 28.85 11.14
CA VAL A 595 -9.54 30.07 10.40
C VAL A 595 -10.76 29.87 9.51
N ASP A 596 -11.42 30.99 9.18
CA ASP A 596 -12.54 31.00 8.26
C ASP A 596 -12.06 30.84 6.80
N SER A 597 -12.66 29.90 6.09
CA SER A 597 -12.36 29.57 4.70
C SER A 597 -12.75 30.71 3.76
N ILE A 598 -13.77 31.51 4.10
CA ILE A 598 -14.22 32.68 3.34
C ILE A 598 -13.12 33.73 3.28
N ASP A 599 -12.44 33.99 4.39
CA ASP A 599 -11.34 34.96 4.44
C ASP A 599 -10.14 34.48 3.62
N LEU A 600 -9.84 33.17 3.66
CA LEU A 600 -8.80 32.57 2.83
C LEU A 600 -9.15 32.60 1.33
N ASP A 601 -10.40 32.35 0.97
CA ASP A 601 -10.88 32.42 -0.42
C ASP A 601 -10.86 33.85 -0.96
N GLY A 602 -11.21 34.83 -0.11
CA GLY A 602 -11.10 36.25 -0.44
C GLY A 602 -9.65 36.66 -0.72
N LEU A 603 -8.71 36.14 0.07
CA LEU A 603 -7.27 36.35 -0.17
C LEU A 603 -6.80 35.66 -1.46
N ALA A 604 -7.19 34.40 -1.68
CA ALA A 604 -6.84 33.65 -2.89
C ALA A 604 -7.34 34.35 -4.15
N SER A 605 -8.59 34.81 -4.14
CA SER A 605 -9.21 35.55 -5.25
C SER A 605 -8.39 36.79 -5.58
N LYS A 606 -8.03 37.58 -4.58
CA LYS A 606 -7.24 38.80 -4.76
C LYS A 606 -5.85 38.55 -5.33
N LEU A 607 -5.19 37.45 -4.95
CA LEU A 607 -3.83 37.13 -5.41
C LEU A 607 -3.80 36.49 -6.80
N LEU A 608 -4.81 35.68 -7.14
CA LEU A 608 -4.80 34.83 -8.34
C LEU A 608 -5.62 35.40 -9.51
N GLU A 609 -6.63 36.25 -9.25
CA GLU A 609 -7.49 36.80 -10.30
C GLU A 609 -6.69 37.66 -11.30
N ASP A 610 -5.78 38.51 -10.80
CA ASP A 610 -4.90 39.35 -11.63
C ASP A 610 -3.91 38.56 -12.50
N GLN A 611 -3.62 37.31 -12.12
CA GLN A 611 -2.68 36.43 -12.81
C GLN A 611 -3.37 35.41 -13.73
N THR A 612 -4.70 35.42 -13.77
CA THR A 612 -5.48 34.47 -14.58
C THR A 612 -5.29 34.76 -16.07
N PRO A 613 -4.74 33.82 -16.87
CA PRO A 613 -4.50 34.03 -18.30
C PRO A 613 -5.79 34.23 -19.10
N GLN A 614 -5.72 35.00 -20.19
CA GLN A 614 -6.86 35.19 -21.09
C GLN A 614 -7.40 33.85 -21.62
N GLY A 615 -8.73 33.68 -21.57
CA GLY A 615 -9.40 32.47 -22.03
C GLY A 615 -9.55 31.38 -20.98
N PHE A 616 -9.18 31.62 -19.72
CA PHE A 616 -9.42 30.73 -18.58
C PHE A 616 -10.32 31.40 -17.53
N LEU A 617 -10.98 30.59 -16.70
CA LEU A 617 -11.81 31.01 -15.58
C LEU A 617 -11.17 30.54 -14.27
N PHE A 618 -11.09 31.46 -13.32
CA PHE A 618 -10.76 31.18 -11.92
C PHE A 618 -12.04 30.81 -11.15
N ARG A 619 -11.95 29.80 -10.29
CA ARG A 619 -13.03 29.33 -9.42
C ARG A 619 -12.47 29.06 -8.03
N ASN A 620 -13.07 29.66 -7.00
CA ASN A 620 -12.59 29.56 -5.63
C ASN A 620 -12.62 28.12 -5.13
N GLU A 621 -13.60 27.32 -5.58
CA GLU A 621 -13.75 25.92 -5.21
C GLU A 621 -12.66 25.00 -5.79
N GLN A 622 -11.78 25.51 -6.65
CA GLN A 622 -10.69 24.77 -7.30
C GLN A 622 -9.30 25.25 -6.87
N VAL A 623 -9.21 25.84 -5.67
CA VAL A 623 -7.96 26.32 -5.08
C VAL A 623 -7.56 25.42 -3.92
N ASP A 624 -6.51 24.63 -4.11
CA ASP A 624 -5.88 23.89 -3.03
C ASP A 624 -5.02 24.85 -2.19
N LYS A 625 -5.06 24.70 -0.87
CA LYS A 625 -4.37 25.55 0.10
C LYS A 625 -3.44 24.69 0.94
N THR A 626 -2.17 25.04 1.00
CA THR A 626 -1.20 24.38 1.90
C THR A 626 -0.59 25.43 2.82
N PHE A 627 -0.45 25.10 4.10
CA PHE A 627 0.03 26.01 5.12
C PHE A 627 1.39 25.58 5.65
N LYS A 628 2.20 26.57 6.05
CA LYS A 628 3.45 26.34 6.77
C LYS A 628 3.62 27.40 7.84
N LEU A 629 3.72 26.99 9.10
CA LEU A 629 4.01 27.90 10.20
C LEU A 629 5.47 28.39 10.13
N GLU A 630 5.65 29.71 10.11
CA GLU A 630 6.98 30.36 10.14
C GLU A 630 7.34 30.85 11.55
N GLY A 631 6.33 31.12 12.39
CA GLY A 631 6.54 31.47 13.79
C GLY A 631 5.31 32.05 14.46
N GLN A 632 5.37 32.16 15.78
CA GLN A 632 4.28 32.67 16.61
C GLN A 632 4.82 33.68 17.62
N SER A 633 4.11 34.79 17.81
CA SER A 633 4.41 35.76 18.87
C SER A 633 3.15 36.51 19.29
N ASN A 634 2.89 36.60 20.60
CA ASN A 634 1.80 37.39 21.19
C ASN A 634 0.41 37.14 20.57
N GLY A 635 0.06 35.88 20.29
CA GLY A 635 -1.24 35.52 19.67
C GLY A 635 -1.32 35.73 18.15
N VAL A 636 -0.20 36.14 17.53
CA VAL A 636 -0.08 36.28 16.07
C VAL A 636 0.77 35.14 15.52
N TYR A 637 0.21 34.40 14.57
CA TYR A 637 0.84 33.28 13.87
C TYR A 637 1.20 33.73 12.45
N LYS A 638 2.49 33.70 12.12
CA LYS A 638 2.96 33.94 10.76
C LYS A 638 2.95 32.64 10.00
N VAL A 639 2.14 32.58 8.96
CA VAL A 639 1.92 31.36 8.17
C VAL A 639 2.21 31.68 6.72
N THR A 640 3.06 30.87 6.08
CA THR A 640 3.20 30.88 4.63
C THR A 640 2.09 30.02 4.04
N ILE A 641 1.26 30.61 3.19
CA ILE A 641 0.19 29.93 2.48
C ILE A 641 0.56 29.77 1.01
N SER A 642 0.40 28.57 0.48
CA SER A 642 0.56 28.24 -0.93
C SER A 642 -0.81 27.96 -1.53
N PHE A 643 -1.22 28.77 -2.50
CA PHE A 643 -2.44 28.56 -3.27
C PHE A 643 -2.10 27.87 -4.59
N VAL A 644 -2.81 26.79 -4.92
CA VAL A 644 -2.71 26.09 -6.20
C VAL A 644 -4.09 26.05 -6.84
N ALA A 645 -4.28 26.87 -7.88
CA ALA A 645 -5.55 26.96 -8.60
C ALA A 645 -5.50 26.19 -9.93
N ASN A 646 -6.52 25.36 -10.16
CA ASN A 646 -6.72 24.66 -11.42
C ASN A 646 -7.67 25.43 -12.33
N LEU A 647 -7.12 26.19 -13.28
CA LEU A 647 -7.88 27.05 -14.18
C LEU A 647 -8.47 26.25 -15.35
N LEU A 648 -9.79 26.33 -15.54
CA LEU A 648 -10.50 25.73 -16.67
C LEU A 648 -10.69 26.75 -17.80
N PRO A 649 -10.65 26.33 -19.08
CA PRO A 649 -10.88 27.24 -20.19
C PRO A 649 -12.30 27.83 -20.17
N ASN A 650 -12.42 29.12 -20.50
CA ASN A 650 -13.68 29.82 -20.62
C ASN A 650 -14.40 29.44 -21.92
N LEU A 651 -15.24 28.39 -21.85
CA LEU A 651 -15.95 27.89 -23.02
C LEU A 651 -17.37 28.43 -23.05
N LYS A 652 -17.66 29.28 -24.04
CA LYS A 652 -19.03 29.70 -24.36
C LYS A 652 -19.75 28.60 -25.13
N VAL A 653 -20.37 27.69 -24.39
CA VAL A 653 -21.15 26.54 -24.88
C VAL A 653 -22.10 26.94 -26.02
N ASP A 654 -22.78 28.07 -25.90
CA ASP A 654 -23.72 28.57 -26.90
C ASP A 654 -23.10 28.92 -28.26
N GLU A 655 -21.89 29.49 -28.25
CA GLU A 655 -21.16 29.85 -29.47
C GLU A 655 -20.63 28.58 -30.16
N ILE A 656 -20.15 27.62 -29.37
CA ILE A 656 -19.67 26.32 -29.85
C ILE A 656 -20.80 25.55 -30.52
N ALA A 657 -21.97 25.42 -29.88
CA ALA A 657 -23.13 24.73 -30.42
C ALA A 657 -23.60 25.33 -31.75
N SER A 658 -23.56 26.67 -31.87
CA SER A 658 -23.96 27.37 -33.09
C SER A 658 -23.02 27.07 -34.26
N LYS A 659 -21.70 27.01 -34.01
CA LYS A 659 -20.69 26.77 -35.05
C LYS A 659 -20.61 25.32 -35.54
N ILE A 660 -20.98 24.36 -34.70
CA ILE A 660 -20.99 22.92 -35.06
C ILE A 660 -22.36 22.42 -35.55
N SER A 661 -23.42 23.21 -35.42
CA SER A 661 -24.76 22.87 -35.90
C SER A 661 -24.80 22.59 -37.41
N GLY A 662 -25.46 21.49 -37.81
CA GLY A 662 -25.56 21.03 -39.20
C GLY A 662 -24.24 20.65 -39.89
N LYS A 663 -23.11 20.63 -39.18
CA LYS A 663 -21.80 20.23 -39.73
C LYS A 663 -21.63 18.72 -39.72
N TYR A 664 -20.71 18.22 -40.54
CA TYR A 664 -20.22 16.84 -40.42
C TYR A 664 -19.35 16.70 -39.17
N THR A 665 -19.28 15.48 -38.63
CA THR A 665 -18.48 15.15 -37.44
C THR A 665 -17.04 15.63 -37.57
N ASP A 666 -16.42 15.45 -38.74
CA ASP A 666 -15.00 15.78 -38.95
C ASP A 666 -14.77 17.30 -38.93
N VAL A 667 -15.70 18.06 -39.51
CA VAL A 667 -15.66 19.53 -39.51
C VAL A 667 -15.88 20.09 -38.11
N ALA A 668 -16.81 19.49 -37.35
CA ALA A 668 -17.03 19.85 -35.95
C ALA A 668 -15.79 19.53 -35.10
N SER A 669 -15.18 18.36 -35.25
CA SER A 669 -13.95 17.97 -34.54
C SER A 669 -12.79 18.93 -34.82
N ASN A 670 -12.60 19.35 -36.07
CA ASN A 670 -11.55 20.31 -36.44
C ASN A 670 -11.78 21.69 -35.79
N TYR A 671 -13.04 22.13 -35.66
CA TYR A 671 -13.35 23.35 -34.92
C TYR A 671 -13.05 23.19 -33.42
N LEU A 672 -13.44 22.06 -32.81
CA LEU A 672 -13.24 21.81 -31.39
C LEU A 672 -11.74 21.78 -31.01
N GLN A 673 -10.86 21.37 -31.92
CA GLN A 673 -9.39 21.42 -31.74
C GLN A 673 -8.83 22.84 -31.57
N THR A 674 -9.57 23.89 -31.99
CA THR A 674 -9.14 25.28 -31.83
C THR A 674 -9.38 25.84 -30.43
N ILE A 675 -10.04 25.07 -29.56
CA ILE A 675 -10.38 25.47 -28.20
C ILE A 675 -9.14 25.42 -27.29
N PRO A 676 -8.84 26.47 -26.50
CA PRO A 676 -7.74 26.44 -25.54
C PRO A 676 -7.87 25.27 -24.56
N GLY A 677 -6.77 24.54 -24.38
CA GLY A 677 -6.74 23.36 -23.51
C GLY A 677 -7.38 22.11 -24.10
N PHE A 678 -7.80 22.09 -25.36
CA PHE A 678 -8.39 20.90 -26.00
C PHE A 678 -7.44 19.69 -25.98
N LYS A 679 -7.93 18.55 -25.48
CA LYS A 679 -7.25 17.24 -25.55
C LYS A 679 -7.96 16.30 -26.52
N LYS A 680 -9.27 16.12 -26.35
CA LYS A 680 -10.11 15.26 -27.21
C LYS A 680 -11.57 15.74 -27.18
N ALA A 681 -12.36 15.36 -28.19
CA ALA A 681 -13.81 15.52 -28.18
C ALA A 681 -14.50 14.22 -28.59
N GLN A 682 -15.60 13.91 -27.92
CA GLN A 682 -16.46 12.79 -28.25
C GLN A 682 -17.81 13.32 -28.72
N ILE A 683 -18.18 12.98 -29.95
CA ILE A 683 -19.45 13.40 -30.56
C ILE A 683 -20.36 12.17 -30.67
N SER A 684 -21.43 12.15 -29.89
CA SER A 684 -22.49 11.14 -29.95
C SER A 684 -23.70 11.71 -30.67
N ILE A 685 -24.25 11.02 -31.67
CA ILE A 685 -25.42 11.45 -32.44
C ILE A 685 -26.47 10.34 -32.47
N ASN A 686 -27.71 10.65 -32.08
CA ASN A 686 -28.82 9.70 -32.05
C ASN A 686 -30.12 10.34 -32.56
N PRO A 687 -30.81 9.75 -33.57
CA PRO A 687 -30.37 8.65 -34.44
C PRO A 687 -29.28 9.06 -35.44
N ARG A 688 -28.38 8.12 -35.80
CA ARG A 688 -27.36 8.35 -36.83
C ARG A 688 -27.94 8.00 -38.21
N PHE A 689 -28.15 9.01 -39.04
CA PHE A 689 -28.62 8.82 -40.42
C PHE A 689 -27.48 8.34 -41.34
N PRO A 690 -27.77 7.48 -42.35
CA PRO A 690 -26.76 6.91 -43.22
C PRO A 690 -26.23 7.91 -44.26
N GLY A 691 -24.95 7.75 -44.63
CA GLY A 691 -24.32 8.47 -45.75
C GLY A 691 -24.25 9.98 -45.54
N LYS A 692 -24.54 10.75 -46.61
CA LYS A 692 -24.44 12.23 -46.63
C LYS A 692 -25.42 12.94 -45.68
N LEU A 693 -26.37 12.20 -45.10
CA LEU A 693 -27.35 12.68 -44.13
C LEU A 693 -26.83 12.60 -42.67
N GLY A 694 -25.66 12.03 -42.43
CA GLY A 694 -25.05 11.90 -41.10
C GLY A 694 -24.38 13.18 -40.57
N THR A 695 -25.10 14.30 -40.55
CA THR A 695 -24.65 15.57 -39.96
C THR A 695 -25.03 15.68 -38.48
N LEU A 696 -24.40 16.62 -37.76
CA LEU A 696 -24.91 17.07 -36.47
C LEU A 696 -26.32 17.68 -36.64
N PRO A 697 -27.13 17.74 -35.57
CA PRO A 697 -28.44 18.37 -35.60
C PRO A 697 -28.40 19.79 -36.17
N ASN A 698 -29.33 20.10 -37.06
CA ASN A 698 -29.47 21.46 -37.62
C ASN A 698 -30.06 22.43 -36.59
N VAL A 699 -30.77 21.90 -35.59
CA VAL A 699 -31.35 22.67 -34.49
C VAL A 699 -30.33 22.75 -33.35
N LYS A 700 -29.84 23.94 -33.03
CA LYS A 700 -28.85 24.19 -31.97
C LYS A 700 -29.24 23.55 -30.63
N ASN A 701 -30.51 23.66 -30.23
CA ASN A 701 -31.01 23.15 -28.95
C ASN A 701 -31.00 21.61 -28.86
N ASN A 702 -30.78 20.92 -29.97
CA ASN A 702 -30.59 19.47 -29.99
C ASN A 702 -29.12 19.06 -29.78
N ILE A 703 -28.20 20.00 -29.52
CA ILE A 703 -26.79 19.77 -29.27
C ILE A 703 -26.49 20.10 -27.80
N SER A 704 -26.20 19.09 -26.99
CA SER A 704 -25.68 19.25 -25.63
C SER A 704 -24.16 19.28 -25.65
N ILE A 705 -23.52 20.22 -24.95
CA ILE A 705 -22.06 20.27 -24.82
C ILE A 705 -21.70 20.07 -23.35
N GLU A 706 -20.85 19.09 -23.09
CA GLU A 706 -20.32 18.76 -21.77
C GLU A 706 -18.82 19.04 -21.76
N ILE A 707 -18.31 19.58 -20.66
CA ILE A 707 -16.89 19.91 -20.50
C ILE A 707 -16.35 19.03 -19.38
N SER A 708 -15.32 18.25 -19.67
CA SER A 708 -14.68 17.36 -18.71
C SER A 708 -13.19 17.70 -18.61
N ALA A 709 -12.65 17.74 -17.40
CA ALA A 709 -11.22 17.88 -17.20
C ALA A 709 -10.54 16.54 -17.52
N SER A 710 -9.58 16.55 -18.44
CA SER A 710 -8.63 15.44 -18.54
C SER A 710 -7.61 15.63 -17.43
N LYS A 711 -7.60 14.71 -16.45
CA LYS A 711 -6.41 14.52 -15.62
C LYS A 711 -5.24 14.10 -16.50
#